data_AF-A0A2N2H4G4-F1
#
_entry.id   AF-A0A2N2H4G4-F1
#
_cell.length_a   1.000
_cell.length_b   1.000
_cell.length_c   1.000
_cell.angle_alpha   90.00
_cell.angle_beta   90.00
_cell.angle_gamma   90.00
#
_symmetry.space_group_name_H-M   'P 1'
#
loop_
_entity.id
_entity.type
_entity.pdbx_description
1 polymer ?
#
loop_
_entity_poly.entity_id
_entity_poly.type
_entity_poly.pdbx_seq_one_letter_code
_entity_poly.pdbx_strand_id
1 'polypeptide(L)'
;MRKWFILSLSIFFFFGCDPESKTKSEICNDNIDNDGDTFVDCADPGCFGQAGGPTGQLCQSQESRCDDEFDNDADGNVDCADSDCAASCGAVEDCDNTTDDDGDGDIDCDDADCVADPACTGGEICDNTTDDDGDGDIDCDDADCVADPACTGAEICNNTTDDDGDGDIDCEDVDCLGQQGAGGLCQATETACDDEFDNDADGDVDCTDDDCAGDAACQGPVEICATVGDEDGDSLPDCQDPECNNQTGPGGGTCQTTETSCADSYDNDGDGDSDCADSDCAAECITAGSLVITEIMKDPNVVADTEGEWFEVTNTSVATIDLGGLVIFSSSSGGEETHVITGSVPVAAGARIVLGISGNFGLNGGVTVGYVFTGITFNNTSDDLVGIRTAGGTVIDQVAFPAATFPGFAGWAMQLDSAHTTAADNDTAAYWCPSRVKYNSFDMGTPGVANHTCALESACNDSNDNDGDGTVDCADFGCAHAANCSTAAAPVAGSLIISEIMANPGVGTPSYQYEWFEISNPTAGPVELNGLTICDDTPTRYCFLAHFGVSTPLAAGGKAIFVSDNTVWSGFSGTLFAYGPAIQLGNAADAVQVYSGVTLIDAVVFDAAWPFATAGRAVQFSTSATQDNTANDSVANWCVAINEYDAVNHLLGTPGAANRDCNVSETICNNNLDDDGDGQVDCADTNCLGQTGSLGEVCEATETTCDDGFDNDRDGQLDCADPNCAGLMGPGGIACPVLNTVDLTGYYVEVYQNGALKQTYTLNGTYQKGKYIVVARQAVDVAAWAAAFTPALTAVETQNVVELFDTNNTWQMNDTGDDSAVLYNPSAVEIDRAANPANKIRTRQADGTWVDGTTTDGAQNAPEAITGYTHPVYCFQIAEAASTIDLTAWAGNYVMLYIPNN
;
A
#
# COMPACT_ATOMS: atom_id res chain seq x y z
N MET A 1 -13.80 -29.31 13.01
CA MET A 1 -15.20 -28.91 13.27
C MET A 1 -15.52 -27.76 12.31
N ARG A 2 -16.01 -27.99 11.08
CA ARG A 2 -17.42 -28.06 10.59
C ARG A 2 -18.29 -26.80 10.83
N LYS A 3 -18.58 -26.05 9.73
CA LYS A 3 -19.86 -25.44 9.24
C LYS A 3 -19.54 -24.14 8.45
N TRP A 4 -19.65 -24.00 7.11
CA TRP A 4 -20.80 -23.93 6.17
C TRP A 4 -21.85 -22.82 6.44
N PHE A 5 -21.94 -21.80 5.56
CA PHE A 5 -23.17 -21.31 4.88
C PHE A 5 -22.87 -20.28 3.73
N ILE A 6 -23.81 -20.16 2.77
CA ILE A 6 -23.75 -19.66 1.37
C ILE A 6 -24.64 -18.42 1.15
N LEU A 7 -24.31 -17.50 0.21
CA LEU A 7 -25.15 -16.78 -0.83
C LEU A 7 -24.37 -15.53 -1.36
N SER A 8 -23.99 -15.32 -2.64
CA SER A 8 -24.66 -15.09 -3.94
C SER A 8 -24.94 -13.62 -4.35
N LEU A 9 -24.27 -13.12 -5.41
CA LEU A 9 -24.71 -12.27 -6.57
C LEU A 9 -23.44 -11.72 -7.30
N SER A 10 -22.97 -12.16 -8.48
CA SER A 10 -23.45 -12.13 -9.89
C SER A 10 -23.08 -10.85 -10.71
N ILE A 11 -22.21 -11.08 -11.73
CA ILE A 11 -22.09 -10.48 -13.09
C ILE A 11 -21.17 -9.25 -13.31
N PHE A 12 -20.06 -9.43 -14.05
CA PHE A 12 -19.87 -8.94 -15.44
C PHE A 12 -18.63 -9.57 -16.14
N PHE A 13 -18.79 -9.82 -17.44
CA PHE A 13 -17.95 -10.48 -18.45
C PHE A 13 -16.53 -9.93 -18.62
N PHE A 14 -15.55 -10.77 -19.04
CA PHE A 14 -14.73 -10.63 -20.28
C PHE A 14 -13.93 -11.93 -20.55
N PHE A 15 -14.13 -12.50 -21.76
CA PHE A 15 -13.34 -13.44 -22.58
C PHE A 15 -12.32 -14.43 -21.95
N GLY A 16 -12.47 -15.72 -22.31
CA GLY A 16 -11.36 -16.69 -22.32
C GLY A 16 -11.74 -18.14 -22.04
N CYS A 17 -11.89 -18.93 -23.12
CA CYS A 17 -11.94 -20.40 -23.22
C CYS A 17 -12.89 -21.22 -22.32
N ASP A 18 -13.85 -21.88 -22.98
CA ASP A 18 -14.63 -23.00 -22.45
C ASP A 18 -13.77 -24.28 -22.42
N PRO A 19 -13.50 -24.91 -21.25
CA PRO A 19 -12.69 -26.12 -21.15
C PRO A 19 -13.35 -27.40 -21.70
N GLU A 20 -14.57 -27.33 -22.26
CA GLU A 20 -15.30 -28.50 -22.78
C GLU A 20 -15.20 -28.69 -24.33
N SER A 21 -14.45 -27.87 -25.09
CA SER A 21 -14.38 -27.98 -26.56
C SER A 21 -13.67 -29.23 -27.10
N LYS A 22 -12.71 -29.81 -26.36
CA LYS A 22 -11.91 -30.97 -26.81
C LYS A 22 -12.67 -32.31 -26.92
N THR A 23 -13.99 -32.29 -27.01
CA THR A 23 -14.82 -33.50 -27.13
C THR A 23 -15.90 -33.41 -28.21
N LYS A 24 -15.91 -32.34 -29.01
CA LYS A 24 -16.72 -32.29 -30.23
C LYS A 24 -15.96 -32.98 -31.36
N SER A 25 -16.70 -33.64 -32.24
CA SER A 25 -16.16 -34.29 -33.44
C SER A 25 -16.33 -33.31 -34.58
N GLU A 26 -15.32 -33.20 -35.44
CA GLU A 26 -15.40 -32.38 -36.63
C GLU A 26 -16.52 -32.86 -37.58
N ILE A 27 -17.18 -31.90 -38.24
CA ILE A 27 -18.13 -32.15 -39.32
C ILE A 27 -17.37 -31.93 -40.63
N CYS A 28 -16.89 -33.02 -41.22
CA CYS A 28 -15.87 -33.00 -42.26
C CYS A 28 -16.24 -32.37 -43.62
N ASN A 29 -17.39 -31.70 -43.75
CA ASN A 29 -17.89 -31.19 -45.03
C ASN A 29 -18.71 -29.89 -44.94
N ASP A 30 -18.48 -29.07 -43.92
CA ASP A 30 -19.21 -27.81 -43.74
C ASP A 30 -18.30 -26.56 -43.73
N ASN A 31 -17.01 -26.75 -43.95
CA ASN A 31 -15.99 -25.71 -44.10
C ASN A 31 -15.88 -24.81 -42.86
N ILE A 32 -16.17 -25.39 -41.68
CA ILE A 32 -16.11 -24.77 -40.36
C ILE A 32 -15.25 -25.66 -39.45
N ASP A 33 -14.51 -25.03 -38.53
CA ASP A 33 -13.81 -25.71 -37.44
C ASP A 33 -14.81 -25.93 -36.29
N ASN A 34 -15.37 -27.14 -36.21
CA ASN A 34 -16.43 -27.52 -35.29
C ASN A 34 -15.91 -27.99 -33.92
N ASP A 35 -14.65 -28.42 -33.83
CA ASP A 35 -14.03 -28.87 -32.58
C ASP A 35 -13.04 -27.87 -31.94
N GLY A 36 -12.66 -26.84 -32.71
CA GLY A 36 -11.91 -25.66 -32.30
C GLY A 36 -10.39 -25.83 -32.32
N ASP A 37 -9.86 -26.78 -33.10
CA ASP A 37 -8.44 -27.07 -33.19
C ASP A 37 -7.70 -26.40 -34.36
N THR A 38 -8.41 -25.53 -35.10
CA THR A 38 -7.98 -24.69 -36.24
C THR A 38 -7.93 -25.35 -37.61
N PHE A 39 -8.16 -26.66 -37.71
CA PHE A 39 -8.31 -27.34 -38.99
C PHE A 39 -9.80 -27.43 -39.41
N VAL A 40 -10.06 -27.58 -40.72
CA VAL A 40 -11.42 -27.64 -41.26
C VAL A 40 -11.53 -28.78 -42.27
N ASP A 41 -12.67 -29.46 -42.31
CA ASP A 41 -13.00 -30.53 -43.28
C ASP A 41 -11.86 -31.56 -43.47
N CYS A 42 -11.46 -31.87 -44.71
CA CYS A 42 -10.42 -32.88 -44.98
C CYS A 42 -9.01 -32.46 -44.55
N ALA A 43 -8.78 -31.18 -44.24
CA ALA A 43 -7.52 -30.72 -43.65
C ALA A 43 -7.44 -31.04 -42.14
N ASP A 44 -8.56 -31.42 -41.51
CA ASP A 44 -8.61 -31.86 -40.11
C ASP A 44 -8.18 -33.35 -39.98
N PRO A 45 -7.15 -33.68 -39.18
CA PRO A 45 -6.73 -35.06 -38.95
C PRO A 45 -7.83 -35.99 -38.42
N GLY A 46 -8.82 -35.44 -37.71
CA GLY A 46 -10.02 -36.13 -37.23
C GLY A 46 -11.00 -36.57 -38.33
N CYS A 47 -10.85 -36.04 -39.55
CA CYS A 47 -11.70 -36.34 -40.70
C CYS A 47 -11.17 -37.43 -41.64
N PHE A 48 -9.97 -37.96 -41.39
CA PHE A 48 -9.41 -39.04 -42.20
C PHE A 48 -10.35 -40.27 -42.24
N GLY A 49 -10.72 -40.68 -43.46
CA GLY A 49 -11.66 -41.78 -43.72
C GLY A 49 -13.14 -41.44 -43.48
N GLN A 50 -13.49 -40.18 -43.20
CA GLN A 50 -14.86 -39.66 -43.19
C GLN A 50 -15.21 -39.04 -44.55
N ALA A 51 -16.51 -38.91 -44.83
CA ALA A 51 -16.98 -38.29 -46.06
C ALA A 51 -16.88 -36.75 -45.96
N GLY A 52 -15.97 -36.14 -46.71
CA GLY A 52 -15.73 -34.70 -46.71
C GLY A 52 -16.17 -33.96 -47.97
N GLY A 53 -16.31 -34.66 -49.10
CA GLY A 53 -16.73 -34.02 -50.35
C GLY A 53 -18.22 -33.72 -50.45
N PRO A 54 -18.63 -32.77 -51.32
CA PRO A 54 -20.03 -32.39 -51.54
C PRO A 54 -20.93 -33.54 -52.04
N THR A 55 -20.35 -34.63 -52.53
CA THR A 55 -21.05 -35.86 -52.95
C THR A 55 -20.69 -37.09 -52.12
N GLY A 56 -19.98 -36.92 -51.00
CA GLY A 56 -19.64 -37.99 -50.05
C GLY A 56 -18.31 -38.70 -50.33
N GLN A 57 -17.39 -38.07 -51.07
CA GLN A 57 -16.00 -38.49 -51.22
C GLN A 57 -15.30 -38.55 -49.85
N LEU A 58 -14.35 -39.49 -49.70
CA LEU A 58 -13.67 -39.72 -48.43
C LEU A 58 -12.39 -38.91 -48.36
N CYS A 59 -12.16 -38.22 -47.23
CA CYS A 59 -10.86 -37.61 -46.94
C CYS A 59 -9.80 -38.72 -46.77
N GLN A 60 -8.67 -38.55 -47.43
CA GLN A 60 -7.54 -39.46 -47.54
C GLN A 60 -6.25 -38.72 -47.18
N SER A 61 -5.14 -39.42 -47.24
CA SER A 61 -3.80 -38.91 -46.93
C SER A 61 -2.88 -38.96 -48.14
N GLN A 62 -3.42 -39.46 -49.26
CA GLN A 62 -2.89 -39.53 -50.61
C GLN A 62 -4.10 -39.71 -51.54
N GLU A 63 -4.16 -38.98 -52.65
CA GLU A 63 -5.25 -39.09 -53.61
C GLU A 63 -5.24 -40.45 -54.34
N SER A 64 -6.30 -41.25 -54.15
CA SER A 64 -6.44 -42.56 -54.82
C SER A 64 -7.66 -42.66 -55.74
N ARG A 65 -8.44 -41.59 -55.83
CA ARG A 65 -9.57 -41.44 -56.76
C ARG A 65 -9.23 -40.32 -57.73
N CYS A 66 -8.74 -40.71 -58.89
CA CYS A 66 -8.13 -39.81 -59.87
C CYS A 66 -9.10 -39.31 -60.94
N ASP A 67 -10.41 -39.33 -60.65
CA ASP A 67 -11.48 -39.03 -61.60
C ASP A 67 -12.76 -38.48 -60.93
N ASP A 68 -12.67 -37.92 -59.71
CA ASP A 68 -13.83 -37.45 -58.94
C ASP A 68 -13.89 -35.95 -58.62
N GLU A 69 -13.00 -35.15 -59.23
CA GLU A 69 -12.90 -33.69 -59.20
C GLU A 69 -12.80 -33.10 -57.79
N PHE A 70 -12.43 -33.91 -56.79
CA PHE A 70 -12.39 -33.53 -55.39
C PHE A 70 -10.99 -33.78 -54.85
N ASP A 71 -10.41 -32.80 -54.17
CA ASP A 71 -9.10 -32.95 -53.52
C ASP A 71 -9.26 -33.85 -52.28
N ASN A 72 -8.98 -35.15 -52.45
CA ASN A 72 -9.24 -36.14 -51.43
C ASN A 72 -8.26 -36.03 -50.25
N ASP A 73 -7.07 -35.45 -50.40
CA ASP A 73 -6.06 -35.34 -49.33
C ASP A 73 -5.70 -33.91 -48.88
N ALA A 74 -6.36 -32.92 -49.50
CA ALA A 74 -6.32 -31.50 -49.17
C ALA A 74 -4.97 -30.81 -49.42
N ASP A 75 -4.18 -31.29 -50.40
CA ASP A 75 -2.89 -30.70 -50.78
C ASP A 75 -3.01 -29.54 -51.80
N GLY A 76 -4.19 -29.39 -52.41
CA GLY A 76 -4.54 -28.32 -53.35
C GLY A 76 -4.67 -28.75 -54.81
N ASN A 77 -4.36 -30.00 -55.17
CA ASN A 77 -4.57 -30.54 -56.52
C ASN A 77 -5.74 -31.53 -56.57
N VAL A 78 -6.23 -31.84 -57.79
CA VAL A 78 -7.33 -32.79 -57.98
C VAL A 78 -7.06 -33.71 -59.18
N ASP A 79 -7.45 -34.97 -59.06
CA ASP A 79 -7.47 -35.96 -60.15
C ASP A 79 -6.12 -36.09 -60.89
N CYS A 80 -6.09 -36.12 -62.22
CA CYS A 80 -4.85 -36.25 -63.01
C CYS A 80 -3.92 -35.01 -62.89
N ALA A 81 -4.36 -33.91 -62.27
CA ALA A 81 -3.48 -32.80 -61.90
C ALA A 81 -2.76 -33.05 -60.57
N ASP A 82 -3.22 -34.04 -59.80
CA ASP A 82 -2.61 -34.50 -58.57
C ASP A 82 -1.47 -35.49 -58.85
N SER A 83 -0.33 -35.25 -58.21
CA SER A 83 0.87 -36.08 -58.37
C SER A 83 0.70 -37.52 -57.86
N ASP A 84 -0.18 -37.74 -56.89
CA ASP A 84 -0.53 -39.06 -56.37
C ASP A 84 -1.38 -39.87 -57.36
N CYS A 85 -1.90 -39.24 -58.43
CA CYS A 85 -2.81 -39.82 -59.41
C CYS A 85 -2.24 -40.10 -60.81
N ALA A 86 -0.95 -39.79 -61.02
CA ALA A 86 -0.27 -39.91 -62.31
C ALA A 86 -0.33 -41.30 -62.97
N ALA A 87 -0.58 -42.37 -62.22
CA ALA A 87 -0.57 -43.74 -62.74
C ALA A 87 -1.91 -44.24 -63.32
N SER A 88 -3.01 -43.48 -63.21
CA SER A 88 -4.38 -43.97 -63.52
C SER A 88 -5.03 -43.38 -64.79
N CYS A 89 -4.42 -42.43 -65.49
CA CYS A 89 -5.04 -41.74 -66.64
C CYS A 89 -4.40 -42.22 -67.98
N GLY A 90 -5.14 -42.96 -68.83
CA GLY A 90 -4.72 -43.31 -70.21
C GLY A 90 -5.63 -44.32 -70.97
N ALA A 91 -6.13 -43.94 -72.15
CA ALA A 91 -6.81 -44.77 -73.17
C ALA A 91 -6.41 -44.26 -74.59
N VAL A 92 -6.46 -45.13 -75.62
CA VAL A 92 -5.71 -45.06 -76.92
C VAL A 92 -6.42 -44.35 -78.08
N GLU A 93 -5.66 -43.62 -78.91
CA GLU A 93 -6.00 -42.84 -80.13
C GLU A 93 -6.17 -43.61 -81.49
N ASP A 94 -6.87 -43.00 -82.46
CA ASP A 94 -7.10 -43.50 -83.84
C ASP A 94 -6.55 -42.56 -84.93
N CYS A 95 -5.40 -42.93 -85.51
CA CYS A 95 -4.42 -42.04 -86.15
C CYS A 95 -4.67 -41.56 -87.60
N ASP A 96 -5.88 -41.72 -88.16
CA ASP A 96 -6.16 -41.33 -89.56
C ASP A 96 -7.56 -40.74 -89.83
N ASN A 97 -8.26 -40.32 -88.77
CA ASN A 97 -9.69 -40.01 -88.81
C ASN A 97 -10.05 -38.52 -88.58
N THR A 98 -9.07 -37.65 -88.33
CA THR A 98 -9.17 -36.19 -88.10
C THR A 98 -9.92 -35.77 -86.84
N THR A 99 -9.92 -36.63 -85.82
CA THR A 99 -10.58 -36.43 -84.53
C THR A 99 -9.59 -36.76 -83.40
N ASP A 100 -9.80 -36.10 -82.26
CA ASP A 100 -9.10 -36.31 -80.98
C ASP A 100 -9.96 -37.32 -80.18
N ASP A 101 -9.55 -38.60 -80.15
CA ASP A 101 -10.34 -39.72 -79.63
C ASP A 101 -10.04 -40.07 -78.14
N ASP A 102 -8.94 -39.59 -77.59
CA ASP A 102 -8.50 -39.73 -76.20
C ASP A 102 -8.65 -38.43 -75.37
N GLY A 103 -8.83 -37.30 -76.06
CA GLY A 103 -9.23 -36.01 -75.50
C GLY A 103 -8.09 -35.14 -75.02
N ASP A 104 -6.83 -35.44 -75.39
CA ASP A 104 -5.65 -34.68 -74.96
C ASP A 104 -5.43 -33.38 -75.77
N GLY A 105 -6.08 -33.25 -76.92
CA GLY A 105 -6.16 -32.04 -77.73
C GLY A 105 -5.42 -32.09 -79.07
N ASP A 106 -4.66 -33.14 -79.36
CA ASP A 106 -3.98 -33.36 -80.63
C ASP A 106 -4.78 -34.32 -81.55
N ILE A 107 -4.54 -34.32 -82.86
CA ILE A 107 -5.31 -35.14 -83.83
C ILE A 107 -4.39 -35.87 -84.82
N ASP A 108 -4.70 -37.13 -85.14
CA ASP A 108 -4.01 -37.97 -86.13
C ASP A 108 -2.47 -38.01 -85.96
N CYS A 109 -1.67 -37.69 -86.99
CA CYS A 109 -0.20 -37.74 -86.94
C CYS A 109 0.43 -36.62 -86.07
N ASP A 110 -0.35 -35.61 -85.69
CA ASP A 110 0.09 -34.60 -84.73
C ASP A 110 0.00 -35.15 -83.28
N ASP A 111 -0.64 -36.31 -83.10
CA ASP A 111 -0.76 -37.00 -81.83
C ASP A 111 0.44 -37.91 -81.53
N ALA A 112 0.97 -37.81 -80.32
CA ALA A 112 2.15 -38.56 -79.88
C ALA A 112 1.91 -40.08 -79.81
N ASP A 113 0.66 -40.52 -79.60
CA ASP A 113 0.29 -41.93 -79.59
C ASP A 113 0.24 -42.53 -81.01
N CYS A 114 0.33 -41.70 -82.05
CA CYS A 114 0.23 -42.07 -83.47
C CYS A 114 1.56 -42.18 -84.22
N VAL A 115 2.67 -41.89 -83.55
CA VAL A 115 4.06 -41.92 -84.08
C VAL A 115 4.46 -43.24 -84.77
N ALA A 116 3.81 -44.36 -84.44
CA ALA A 116 4.13 -45.67 -85.03
C ALA A 116 3.13 -46.12 -86.12
N ASP A 117 2.12 -45.31 -86.47
CA ASP A 117 1.10 -45.70 -87.43
C ASP A 117 1.65 -45.66 -88.88
N PRO A 118 1.43 -46.71 -89.70
CA PRO A 118 1.83 -46.74 -91.10
C PRO A 118 1.28 -45.60 -91.98
N ALA A 119 0.26 -44.86 -91.54
CA ALA A 119 -0.25 -43.69 -92.23
C ALA A 119 0.72 -42.50 -92.20
N CYS A 120 1.63 -42.43 -91.21
CA CYS A 120 2.53 -41.30 -90.96
C CYS A 120 4.03 -41.59 -91.26
N THR A 121 4.36 -42.63 -92.05
CA THR A 121 5.77 -43.14 -92.19
C THR A 121 6.22 -43.43 -93.64
N GLY A 122 6.05 -42.51 -94.59
CA GLY A 122 6.42 -42.70 -96.00
C GLY A 122 7.46 -41.72 -96.57
N GLY A 123 8.74 -41.89 -96.22
CA GLY A 123 9.78 -40.83 -96.26
C GLY A 123 10.46 -40.37 -97.57
N GLU A 124 11.44 -39.48 -97.33
CA GLU A 124 12.01 -38.40 -98.15
C GLU A 124 13.17 -38.76 -99.13
N ILE A 125 13.41 -37.93 -100.17
CA ILE A 125 14.59 -38.00 -101.06
C ILE A 125 15.55 -36.81 -100.81
N CYS A 126 16.56 -37.07 -100.00
CA CYS A 126 17.45 -36.12 -99.32
C CYS A 126 18.44 -35.25 -100.13
N ASP A 127 18.31 -35.12 -101.45
CA ASP A 127 19.26 -34.33 -102.28
C ASP A 127 18.63 -33.58 -103.47
N ASN A 128 17.31 -33.38 -103.45
CA ASN A 128 16.53 -32.96 -104.61
C ASN A 128 15.80 -31.62 -104.46
N THR A 129 15.85 -30.96 -103.31
CA THR A 129 15.24 -29.66 -102.96
C THR A 129 13.71 -29.63 -102.97
N THR A 130 13.08 -30.77 -102.70
CA THR A 130 11.62 -30.94 -102.63
C THR A 130 11.26 -31.64 -101.32
N ASP A 131 10.05 -31.40 -100.83
CA ASP A 131 9.42 -32.07 -99.69
C ASP A 131 8.55 -33.20 -100.28
N ASP A 132 9.08 -34.42 -100.32
CA ASP A 132 8.50 -35.62 -100.94
C ASP A 132 7.55 -36.38 -100.00
N ASP A 133 7.63 -36.23 -98.67
CA ASP A 133 6.72 -36.85 -97.69
C ASP A 133 5.64 -35.92 -97.10
N GLY A 134 5.82 -34.60 -97.25
CA GLY A 134 4.82 -33.57 -97.00
C GLY A 134 4.83 -32.98 -95.58
N ASP A 135 5.87 -33.22 -94.79
CA ASP A 135 5.98 -32.73 -93.41
C ASP A 135 6.43 -31.25 -93.31
N GLY A 136 6.96 -30.70 -94.42
CA GLY A 136 7.28 -29.29 -94.59
C GLY A 136 8.76 -28.95 -94.62
N ASP A 137 9.64 -29.89 -94.35
CA ASP A 137 11.09 -29.74 -94.43
C ASP A 137 11.64 -30.33 -95.76
N ILE A 138 12.86 -29.94 -96.18
CA ILE A 138 13.45 -30.38 -97.47
C ILE A 138 14.91 -30.79 -97.31
N ASP A 139 15.34 -31.85 -98.00
CA ASP A 139 16.73 -32.35 -98.02
C ASP A 139 17.34 -32.58 -96.63
N CYS A 140 18.51 -32.02 -96.29
CA CYS A 140 19.18 -32.25 -95.00
C CYS A 140 18.54 -31.54 -93.81
N ASP A 141 17.61 -30.60 -94.07
CA ASP A 141 16.82 -29.98 -93.03
C ASP A 141 15.67 -30.92 -92.58
N ASP A 142 15.46 -32.02 -93.31
CA ASP A 142 14.45 -33.06 -93.05
C ASP A 142 15.00 -34.17 -92.13
N ALA A 143 14.26 -34.51 -91.08
CA ALA A 143 14.66 -35.48 -90.08
C ALA A 143 14.80 -36.91 -90.64
N ASP A 144 14.07 -37.24 -91.71
CA ASP A 144 14.19 -38.54 -92.40
C ASP A 144 15.51 -38.66 -93.18
N CYS A 145 16.25 -37.57 -93.34
CA CYS A 145 17.51 -37.46 -94.08
C CYS A 145 18.79 -37.48 -93.25
N VAL A 146 18.67 -37.52 -91.91
CA VAL A 146 19.79 -37.55 -90.95
C VAL A 146 20.84 -38.64 -91.20
N ALA A 147 20.44 -39.77 -91.82
CA ALA A 147 21.36 -40.87 -92.11
C ALA A 147 21.83 -40.92 -93.57
N ASP A 148 21.41 -39.98 -94.42
CA ASP A 148 21.81 -39.96 -95.83
C ASP A 148 23.27 -39.46 -95.96
N PRO A 149 24.14 -40.16 -96.71
CA PRO A 149 25.53 -39.75 -96.92
C PRO A 149 25.73 -38.35 -97.53
N ALA A 150 24.67 -37.72 -98.08
CA ALA A 150 24.69 -36.33 -98.52
C ALA A 150 24.72 -35.33 -97.35
N CYS A 151 24.26 -35.73 -96.15
CA CYS A 151 24.09 -34.88 -94.97
C CYS A 151 25.03 -35.27 -93.81
N THR A 152 25.98 -36.20 -94.00
CA THR A 152 26.97 -36.60 -92.97
C THR A 152 28.39 -36.25 -93.43
N GLY A 153 28.79 -34.98 -93.27
CA GLY A 153 30.18 -34.55 -93.35
C GLY A 153 30.99 -35.04 -92.13
N ALA A 154 32.16 -34.49 -91.86
CA ALA A 154 32.87 -34.78 -90.62
C ALA A 154 33.52 -33.49 -90.16
N GLU A 155 33.11 -33.02 -88.98
CA GLU A 155 33.54 -31.74 -88.43
C GLU A 155 35.05 -31.68 -88.10
N ILE A 156 35.66 -30.51 -88.29
CA ILE A 156 37.01 -30.20 -87.81
C ILE A 156 36.89 -29.30 -86.58
N CYS A 157 36.81 -29.97 -85.42
CA CYS A 157 36.51 -29.45 -84.09
C CYS A 157 37.34 -28.26 -83.52
N ASN A 158 38.27 -27.66 -84.27
CA ASN A 158 39.14 -26.60 -83.77
C ASN A 158 39.44 -25.47 -84.76
N ASN A 159 38.54 -25.24 -85.71
CA ASN A 159 38.76 -24.30 -86.79
C ASN A 159 37.74 -23.16 -86.87
N THR A 160 36.77 -23.09 -85.94
CA THR A 160 35.73 -22.04 -85.83
C THR A 160 34.81 -21.95 -87.05
N THR A 161 34.62 -23.07 -87.75
CA THR A 161 33.80 -23.20 -88.95
C THR A 161 32.92 -24.43 -88.80
N ASP A 162 31.74 -24.38 -89.40
CA ASP A 162 30.81 -25.50 -89.58
C ASP A 162 31.22 -26.20 -90.90
N ASP A 163 31.99 -27.28 -90.78
CA ASP A 163 32.59 -28.02 -91.90
C ASP A 163 31.70 -29.13 -92.45
N ASP A 164 30.71 -29.63 -91.70
CA ASP A 164 29.73 -30.59 -92.18
C ASP A 164 28.33 -30.03 -92.47
N GLY A 165 28.09 -28.78 -92.08
CA GLY A 165 26.97 -27.95 -92.52
C GLY A 165 25.71 -28.11 -91.69
N ASP A 166 25.80 -28.68 -90.49
CA ASP A 166 24.66 -28.92 -89.60
C ASP A 166 24.32 -27.70 -88.71
N GLY A 167 25.18 -26.68 -88.72
CA GLY A 167 24.95 -25.37 -88.10
C GLY A 167 25.71 -25.15 -86.79
N ASP A 168 26.30 -26.19 -86.21
CA ASP A 168 27.12 -26.12 -85.00
C ASP A 168 28.62 -26.01 -85.37
N ILE A 169 29.44 -25.45 -84.48
CA ILE A 169 30.88 -25.25 -84.74
C ILE A 169 31.74 -25.78 -83.59
N ASP A 170 32.90 -26.35 -83.92
CA ASP A 170 33.90 -26.78 -82.94
C ASP A 170 33.34 -27.66 -81.80
N CYS A 171 33.37 -27.23 -80.53
CA CYS A 171 32.87 -28.03 -79.41
C CYS A 171 31.35 -27.90 -79.19
N GLU A 172 30.69 -26.95 -79.84
CA GLU A 172 29.22 -26.85 -79.89
C GLU A 172 28.65 -27.98 -80.78
N ASP A 173 29.48 -28.58 -81.63
CA ASP A 173 29.12 -29.71 -82.50
C ASP A 173 29.24 -31.07 -81.77
N VAL A 174 28.17 -31.85 -81.81
CA VAL A 174 28.08 -33.17 -81.17
C VAL A 174 29.08 -34.20 -81.73
N ASP A 175 29.49 -34.07 -82.98
CA ASP A 175 30.50 -34.93 -83.62
C ASP A 175 31.92 -34.66 -83.10
N CYS A 176 32.09 -33.58 -82.35
CA CYS A 176 33.34 -33.19 -81.70
C CYS A 176 33.51 -33.72 -80.28
N LEU A 177 32.51 -34.44 -79.74
CA LEU A 177 32.58 -35.05 -78.43
C LEU A 177 33.81 -35.97 -78.27
N GLY A 178 34.70 -35.63 -77.32
CA GLY A 178 35.94 -36.35 -77.05
C GLY A 178 37.07 -36.08 -78.04
N GLN A 179 36.91 -35.13 -78.96
CA GLN A 179 37.95 -34.65 -79.87
C GLN A 179 38.65 -33.39 -79.33
N GLN A 180 39.81 -33.06 -79.91
CA GLN A 180 40.60 -31.91 -79.49
C GLN A 180 40.07 -30.63 -80.16
N GLY A 181 39.40 -29.82 -79.36
CA GLY A 181 38.95 -28.48 -79.66
C GLY A 181 40.06 -27.42 -79.72
N ALA A 182 39.69 -26.20 -80.10
CA ALA A 182 40.63 -25.06 -80.20
C ALA A 182 41.24 -24.65 -78.86
N GLY A 183 40.52 -24.89 -77.74
CA GLY A 183 40.95 -24.59 -76.37
C GLY A 183 41.28 -25.79 -75.48
N GLY A 184 40.63 -26.95 -75.71
CA GLY A 184 40.77 -28.14 -74.87
C GLY A 184 40.08 -29.36 -75.50
N LEU A 185 39.75 -30.38 -74.70
CA LEU A 185 38.99 -31.53 -75.19
C LEU A 185 37.51 -31.22 -75.07
N CYS A 186 36.72 -31.40 -76.14
CA CYS A 186 35.28 -31.23 -76.05
C CYS A 186 34.67 -32.38 -75.23
N GLN A 187 33.74 -32.09 -74.34
CA GLN A 187 33.15 -32.95 -73.33
C GLN A 187 31.62 -32.87 -73.40
N ALA A 188 30.93 -33.79 -72.73
CA ALA A 188 29.46 -33.80 -72.66
C ALA A 188 28.90 -33.03 -71.44
N THR A 189 29.80 -32.76 -70.49
CA THR A 189 29.61 -32.12 -69.19
C THR A 189 31.00 -31.63 -68.80
N GLU A 190 31.14 -30.42 -68.26
CA GLU A 190 32.43 -29.88 -67.85
C GLU A 190 33.04 -30.72 -66.71
N THR A 191 34.22 -31.28 -66.94
CA THR A 191 34.97 -32.04 -65.92
C THR A 191 36.40 -31.56 -65.72
N ALA A 192 36.86 -30.57 -66.50
CA ALA A 192 38.13 -29.90 -66.30
C ALA A 192 37.89 -28.49 -65.76
N CYS A 193 37.40 -28.43 -64.52
CA CYS A 193 36.93 -27.22 -63.84
C CYS A 193 38.04 -26.21 -63.42
N ASP A 194 39.22 -26.24 -64.05
CA ASP A 194 40.35 -25.35 -63.73
C ASP A 194 41.21 -24.95 -64.95
N ASP A 195 40.70 -25.09 -66.17
CA ASP A 195 41.47 -24.89 -67.41
C ASP A 195 41.07 -23.66 -68.25
N GLU A 196 40.13 -22.83 -67.76
CA GLU A 196 39.63 -21.60 -68.38
C GLU A 196 38.97 -21.84 -69.76
N PHE A 197 38.55 -23.07 -70.04
CA PHE A 197 37.91 -23.47 -71.29
C PHE A 197 36.49 -24.01 -71.02
N ASP A 198 35.61 -23.79 -71.99
CA ASP A 198 34.22 -24.25 -71.99
C ASP A 198 34.21 -25.57 -72.77
N ASN A 199 34.33 -26.68 -72.06
CA ASN A 199 34.60 -27.98 -72.67
C ASN A 199 33.32 -28.62 -73.18
N ASP A 200 32.16 -28.33 -72.62
CA ASP A 200 30.86 -28.86 -73.05
C ASP A 200 29.99 -27.84 -73.81
N ALA A 201 30.50 -26.62 -73.98
CA ALA A 201 30.00 -25.58 -74.87
C ALA A 201 28.62 -25.01 -74.45
N ASP A 202 28.33 -24.97 -73.15
CA ASP A 202 27.08 -24.42 -72.62
C ASP A 202 27.15 -22.91 -72.34
N GLY A 203 28.35 -22.33 -72.43
CA GLY A 203 28.64 -20.91 -72.31
C GLY A 203 29.21 -20.47 -70.96
N ASP A 204 29.27 -21.35 -69.96
CA ASP A 204 29.97 -21.13 -68.71
C ASP A 204 31.35 -21.84 -68.72
N VAL A 205 32.26 -21.44 -67.82
CA VAL A 205 33.63 -22.02 -67.75
C VAL A 205 33.99 -22.33 -66.31
N ASP A 206 34.77 -23.38 -66.07
CA ASP A 206 35.31 -23.74 -64.75
C ASP A 206 34.26 -23.62 -63.62
N CYS A 207 34.57 -22.89 -62.54
CA CYS A 207 33.70 -22.75 -61.38
C CYS A 207 32.50 -21.81 -61.57
N THR A 208 32.36 -21.22 -62.75
CA THR A 208 31.12 -20.56 -63.14
C THR A 208 30.12 -21.51 -63.81
N ASP A 209 30.56 -22.71 -64.15
CA ASP A 209 29.77 -23.80 -64.72
C ASP A 209 29.08 -24.62 -63.61
N ASP A 210 27.80 -24.90 -63.78
CA ASP A 210 26.98 -25.67 -62.83
C ASP A 210 27.42 -27.14 -62.76
N ASP A 211 27.98 -27.72 -63.83
CA ASP A 211 28.52 -29.08 -63.86
C ASP A 211 29.80 -29.21 -63.01
N CYS A 212 30.46 -28.08 -62.72
CA CYS A 212 31.63 -27.98 -61.85
C CYS A 212 31.32 -27.74 -60.36
N ALA A 213 30.04 -27.63 -59.97
CA ALA A 213 29.64 -27.31 -58.60
C ALA A 213 30.16 -28.30 -57.53
N GLY A 214 30.52 -29.53 -57.91
CA GLY A 214 31.07 -30.55 -57.03
C GLY A 214 32.59 -30.73 -57.08
N ASP A 215 33.30 -30.02 -57.97
CA ASP A 215 34.73 -30.22 -58.17
C ASP A 215 35.58 -29.53 -57.11
N ALA A 216 36.66 -30.21 -56.69
CA ALA A 216 37.58 -29.71 -55.67
C ALA A 216 38.35 -28.43 -56.08
N ALA A 217 38.36 -28.08 -57.36
CA ALA A 217 38.87 -26.80 -57.86
C ALA A 217 37.91 -25.63 -57.58
N CYS A 218 36.62 -25.90 -57.42
CA CYS A 218 35.54 -24.92 -57.27
C CYS A 218 34.95 -24.82 -55.87
N GLN A 219 35.20 -25.83 -55.06
CA GLN A 219 35.15 -25.73 -53.62
C GLN A 219 36.38 -24.91 -53.20
N GLY A 220 36.20 -23.62 -52.89
CA GLY A 220 37.24 -22.76 -52.34
C GLY A 220 37.94 -23.39 -51.13
N PRO A 221 38.91 -22.70 -50.49
CA PRO A 221 39.40 -23.19 -49.21
C PRO A 221 38.19 -23.41 -48.28
N VAL A 222 38.23 -24.43 -47.43
CA VAL A 222 37.17 -24.67 -46.45
C VAL A 222 37.59 -23.99 -45.18
N GLU A 223 36.70 -23.25 -44.53
CA GLU A 223 37.00 -22.62 -43.26
C GLU A 223 37.46 -23.64 -42.21
N ILE A 224 38.54 -23.31 -41.51
CA ILE A 224 39.12 -24.19 -40.50
C ILE A 224 38.76 -23.63 -39.12
N CYS A 225 37.55 -23.94 -38.66
CA CYS A 225 36.96 -23.41 -37.42
C CYS A 225 37.84 -23.51 -36.16
N ALA A 226 38.81 -24.42 -36.13
CA ALA A 226 39.70 -24.62 -34.97
C ALA A 226 40.99 -23.78 -35.00
N THR A 227 41.25 -23.02 -36.08
CA THR A 227 42.34 -22.05 -36.17
C THR A 227 41.83 -20.64 -35.89
N VAL A 228 42.68 -19.62 -35.99
CA VAL A 228 42.24 -18.22 -35.84
C VAL A 228 42.51 -17.58 -37.18
N GLY A 229 41.47 -17.22 -37.91
CA GLY A 229 41.61 -16.67 -39.25
C GLY A 229 40.32 -16.69 -40.05
N ASP A 230 40.45 -16.26 -41.29
CA ASP A 230 39.46 -16.41 -42.35
C ASP A 230 40.24 -17.18 -43.43
N GLU A 231 40.16 -18.51 -43.32
CA GLU A 231 40.94 -19.44 -44.11
C GLU A 231 40.38 -19.63 -45.52
N ASP A 232 39.08 -19.42 -45.71
CA ASP A 232 38.42 -19.47 -47.01
C ASP A 232 38.30 -18.13 -47.75
N GLY A 233 38.47 -17.02 -47.03
CA GLY A 233 38.58 -15.67 -47.58
C GLY A 233 37.22 -15.00 -47.83
N ASP A 234 36.13 -15.51 -47.26
CA ASP A 234 34.78 -14.97 -47.44
C ASP A 234 34.46 -13.78 -46.51
N SER A 235 35.41 -13.43 -45.62
CA SER A 235 35.34 -12.37 -44.60
C SER A 235 34.52 -12.71 -43.34
N LEU A 236 34.15 -13.97 -43.12
CA LEU A 236 33.55 -14.50 -41.91
C LEU A 236 34.56 -15.46 -41.23
N PRO A 237 35.33 -14.99 -40.24
CA PRO A 237 36.31 -15.84 -39.58
C PRO A 237 35.69 -16.76 -38.52
N ASP A 238 36.23 -17.97 -38.37
CA ASP A 238 36.05 -18.82 -37.19
C ASP A 238 34.57 -19.13 -36.84
N CYS A 239 34.09 -18.79 -35.63
CA CYS A 239 32.69 -19.03 -35.23
C CYS A 239 31.69 -18.01 -35.80
N GLN A 240 32.16 -16.94 -36.47
CA GLN A 240 31.28 -16.04 -37.22
C GLN A 240 30.84 -16.63 -38.56
N ASP A 241 31.52 -17.70 -38.99
CA ASP A 241 31.28 -18.43 -40.21
C ASP A 241 30.11 -19.45 -40.02
N PRO A 242 29.04 -19.38 -40.82
CA PRO A 242 27.91 -20.31 -40.76
C PRO A 242 28.30 -21.80 -40.97
N GLU A 243 29.32 -22.07 -41.76
CA GLU A 243 29.88 -23.39 -42.07
C GLU A 243 30.58 -23.99 -40.83
N CYS A 244 30.95 -23.15 -39.87
CA CYS A 244 31.51 -23.55 -38.58
C CYS A 244 30.49 -23.94 -37.52
N ASN A 245 29.18 -23.78 -37.77
CA ASN A 245 28.15 -24.17 -36.81
C ASN A 245 28.25 -25.66 -36.40
N ASN A 246 28.27 -25.93 -35.09
CA ASN A 246 28.53 -27.25 -34.46
C ASN A 246 29.94 -27.82 -34.65
N GLN A 247 30.90 -27.01 -35.13
CA GLN A 247 32.31 -27.38 -35.18
C GLN A 247 33.07 -26.85 -33.96
N THR A 248 34.32 -27.29 -33.79
CA THR A 248 35.17 -26.84 -32.68
C THR A 248 35.84 -25.54 -33.06
N GLY A 249 35.57 -24.48 -32.29
CA GLY A 249 36.13 -23.15 -32.48
C GLY A 249 37.60 -23.04 -32.04
N PRO A 250 38.23 -21.86 -32.24
CA PRO A 250 39.64 -21.60 -31.95
C PRO A 250 40.00 -21.74 -30.46
N GLY A 251 39.01 -21.57 -29.58
CA GLY A 251 39.12 -21.74 -28.13
C GLY A 251 38.94 -23.18 -27.65
N GLY A 252 38.33 -24.05 -28.46
CA GLY A 252 37.89 -25.39 -28.03
C GLY A 252 36.42 -25.48 -27.63
N GLY A 253 35.68 -24.36 -27.66
CA GLY A 253 34.22 -24.30 -27.61
C GLY A 253 33.58 -24.87 -28.88
N THR A 254 32.27 -25.10 -28.85
CA THR A 254 31.53 -25.57 -30.03
C THR A 254 30.83 -24.38 -30.64
N CYS A 255 31.19 -23.99 -31.87
CA CYS A 255 30.58 -22.83 -32.51
C CYS A 255 29.06 -23.04 -32.66
N GLN A 256 28.30 -21.97 -32.48
CA GLN A 256 26.85 -21.89 -32.42
C GLN A 256 26.40 -20.66 -33.22
N THR A 257 25.12 -20.60 -33.58
CA THR A 257 24.55 -19.42 -34.26
C THR A 257 23.97 -18.40 -33.28
N THR A 258 23.98 -18.74 -32.01
CA THR A 258 23.48 -17.96 -30.87
C THR A 258 24.12 -18.62 -29.65
N GLU A 259 24.76 -17.86 -28.77
CA GLU A 259 25.42 -18.44 -27.61
C GLU A 259 24.38 -19.11 -26.68
N THR A 260 24.46 -20.43 -26.55
CA THR A 260 23.64 -21.23 -25.64
C THR A 260 24.46 -21.96 -24.60
N SER A 261 25.80 -21.90 -24.69
CA SER A 261 26.71 -22.53 -23.75
C SER A 261 27.30 -21.51 -22.79
N CYS A 262 26.41 -20.91 -21.99
CA CYS A 262 26.64 -19.74 -21.15
C CYS A 262 27.63 -19.87 -19.97
N ALA A 263 28.47 -20.91 -19.92
CA ALA A 263 29.40 -21.16 -18.81
C ALA A 263 30.64 -21.99 -19.21
N ASP A 264 31.03 -21.98 -20.48
CA ASP A 264 32.20 -22.72 -20.99
C ASP A 264 33.43 -21.84 -21.29
N SER A 265 33.28 -20.52 -21.16
CA SER A 265 34.30 -19.49 -21.35
C SER A 265 34.78 -19.34 -22.78
N TYR A 266 33.96 -19.75 -23.74
CA TYR A 266 34.16 -19.53 -25.15
C TYR A 266 33.10 -18.56 -25.69
N ASP A 267 33.48 -17.87 -26.76
CA ASP A 267 32.60 -17.08 -27.60
C ASP A 267 32.19 -18.01 -28.74
N ASN A 268 31.07 -18.70 -28.56
CA ASN A 268 30.65 -19.76 -29.45
C ASN A 268 29.89 -19.23 -30.66
N ASP A 269 29.29 -18.04 -30.63
CA ASP A 269 28.66 -17.45 -31.82
C ASP A 269 29.50 -16.38 -32.53
N GLY A 270 30.67 -16.08 -31.98
CA GLY A 270 31.69 -15.24 -32.58
C GLY A 270 31.39 -13.75 -32.50
N ASP A 271 30.40 -13.30 -31.71
CA ASP A 271 30.01 -11.88 -31.68
C ASP A 271 30.98 -10.98 -30.89
N GLY A 272 31.91 -11.61 -30.17
CA GLY A 272 32.97 -10.98 -29.39
C GLY A 272 32.72 -10.93 -27.88
N ASP A 273 31.54 -11.34 -27.42
CA ASP A 273 31.23 -11.57 -26.01
C ASP A 273 31.23 -13.09 -25.69
N SER A 274 31.28 -13.46 -24.41
CA SER A 274 31.38 -14.88 -24.02
C SER A 274 30.65 -15.12 -22.71
N ASP A 275 30.04 -16.30 -22.57
CA ASP A 275 29.27 -16.70 -21.38
C ASP A 275 28.28 -15.59 -20.93
N CYS A 276 28.39 -15.15 -19.68
CA CYS A 276 27.51 -14.16 -19.07
C CYS A 276 27.75 -12.71 -19.51
N ALA A 277 28.81 -12.46 -20.28
CA ALA A 277 28.98 -11.17 -20.94
C ALA A 277 28.13 -11.09 -22.21
N ASP A 278 27.75 -12.24 -22.76
CA ASP A 278 26.97 -12.37 -23.98
C ASP A 278 25.48 -12.07 -23.73
N SER A 279 24.89 -11.31 -24.65
CA SER A 279 23.50 -10.89 -24.58
C SER A 279 22.50 -12.04 -24.76
N ASP A 280 22.89 -13.08 -25.49
CA ASP A 280 22.09 -14.29 -25.71
C ASP A 280 22.09 -15.22 -24.48
N CYS A 281 23.10 -15.07 -23.61
CA CYS A 281 23.24 -15.80 -22.35
C CYS A 281 22.85 -15.04 -21.08
N ALA A 282 22.51 -13.76 -21.20
CA ALA A 282 22.24 -12.87 -20.07
C ALA A 282 21.19 -13.41 -19.09
N ALA A 283 20.18 -14.15 -19.56
CA ALA A 283 19.12 -14.69 -18.71
C ALA A 283 19.53 -15.94 -17.90
N GLU A 284 20.44 -16.77 -18.42
CA GLU A 284 20.87 -18.02 -17.75
C GLU A 284 21.96 -17.76 -16.70
N CYS A 285 22.68 -16.65 -16.81
CA CYS A 285 23.76 -16.26 -15.92
C CYS A 285 23.32 -15.52 -14.64
N ILE A 286 22.05 -15.10 -14.57
CA ILE A 286 21.50 -14.45 -13.38
C ILE A 286 21.00 -15.53 -12.42
N THR A 287 21.88 -15.91 -11.48
CA THR A 287 21.59 -16.89 -10.43
C THR A 287 21.22 -16.21 -9.12
N ALA A 288 20.72 -16.98 -8.15
CA ALA A 288 20.49 -16.48 -6.81
C ALA A 288 21.77 -15.86 -6.22
N GLY A 289 21.69 -14.59 -5.82
CA GLY A 289 22.78 -13.80 -5.28
C GLY A 289 23.66 -13.09 -6.31
N SER A 290 23.37 -13.15 -7.62
CA SER A 290 24.05 -12.32 -8.65
C SER A 290 23.76 -10.82 -8.50
N LEU A 291 22.61 -10.48 -7.93
CA LEU A 291 22.25 -9.15 -7.45
C LEU A 291 21.95 -9.25 -5.95
N VAL A 292 22.35 -8.26 -5.17
CA VAL A 292 22.09 -8.21 -3.72
C VAL A 292 21.49 -6.86 -3.37
N ILE A 293 20.33 -6.87 -2.71
CA ILE A 293 19.66 -5.70 -2.14
C ILE A 293 20.48 -5.23 -0.94
N THR A 294 20.97 -3.99 -1.02
CA THR A 294 21.93 -3.43 -0.05
C THR A 294 21.38 -2.28 0.76
N GLU A 295 20.35 -1.57 0.30
CA GLU A 295 19.79 -0.42 1.01
C GLU A 295 18.31 -0.25 0.67
N ILE A 296 17.48 0.14 1.66
CA ILE A 296 16.03 0.28 1.48
C ILE A 296 15.56 1.56 2.21
N MET A 297 14.94 2.49 1.48
CA MET A 297 14.19 3.62 2.02
C MET A 297 12.70 3.35 1.87
N LYS A 298 12.04 3.02 2.98
CA LYS A 298 10.62 2.67 3.03
C LYS A 298 9.71 3.72 3.67
N ASP A 299 10.27 4.81 4.18
CA ASP A 299 9.52 5.82 4.94
C ASP A 299 10.25 7.17 4.85
N PRO A 300 10.40 7.78 3.65
CA PRO A 300 11.05 9.08 3.50
C PRO A 300 10.37 10.18 4.36
N ASN A 301 11.14 11.08 4.96
CA ASN A 301 10.58 12.15 5.80
C ASN A 301 10.42 13.47 5.04
N VAL A 302 11.31 13.77 4.08
CA VAL A 302 11.24 15.05 3.34
C VAL A 302 10.11 15.07 2.32
N VAL A 303 9.79 13.93 1.73
CA VAL A 303 8.78 13.78 0.67
C VAL A 303 7.89 12.60 0.99
N ALA A 304 6.69 12.55 0.41
CA ALA A 304 5.77 11.44 0.64
C ALA A 304 6.31 10.12 0.05
N ASP A 305 5.90 9.00 0.63
CA ASP A 305 6.25 7.64 0.20
C ASP A 305 5.99 7.41 -1.30
N THR A 306 4.89 7.99 -1.81
CA THR A 306 4.53 7.93 -3.24
C THR A 306 5.56 8.57 -4.19
N GLU A 307 6.57 9.25 -3.66
CA GLU A 307 7.66 9.86 -4.43
C GLU A 307 9.05 9.45 -3.94
N GLY A 308 9.22 9.15 -2.64
CA GLY A 308 10.53 8.99 -2.01
C GLY A 308 10.93 7.57 -1.60
N GLU A 309 10.12 6.55 -1.87
CA GLU A 309 10.52 5.16 -1.63
C GLU A 309 11.46 4.65 -2.72
N TRP A 310 12.50 3.94 -2.28
CA TRP A 310 13.49 3.32 -3.15
C TRP A 310 14.23 2.17 -2.46
N PHE A 311 14.85 1.31 -3.25
CA PHE A 311 15.82 0.33 -2.77
C PHE A 311 17.02 0.27 -3.72
N GLU A 312 18.17 -0.09 -3.19
CA GLU A 312 19.42 -0.23 -3.94
C GLU A 312 19.76 -1.72 -4.11
N VAL A 313 20.24 -2.06 -5.31
CA VAL A 313 20.85 -3.36 -5.58
C VAL A 313 22.29 -3.20 -6.06
N THR A 314 23.15 -4.09 -5.60
CA THR A 314 24.55 -4.22 -6.03
C THR A 314 24.70 -5.47 -6.89
N ASN A 315 25.34 -5.34 -8.06
CA ASN A 315 25.74 -6.47 -8.88
C ASN A 315 27.03 -7.08 -8.29
N THR A 316 26.92 -8.28 -7.74
CA THR A 316 28.02 -9.02 -7.09
C THR A 316 28.66 -10.04 -8.03
N SER A 317 28.13 -10.19 -9.24
CA SER A 317 28.70 -11.04 -10.28
C SER A 317 29.96 -10.41 -10.89
N VAL A 318 30.62 -11.18 -11.76
CA VAL A 318 31.84 -10.75 -12.47
C VAL A 318 31.55 -10.07 -13.81
N ALA A 319 30.30 -10.06 -14.26
CA ALA A 319 29.87 -9.51 -15.54
C ALA A 319 28.85 -8.38 -15.35
N THR A 320 28.63 -7.59 -16.39
CA THR A 320 27.53 -6.63 -16.42
C THR A 320 26.21 -7.38 -16.46
N ILE A 321 25.25 -7.02 -15.61
CA ILE A 321 23.90 -7.58 -15.64
C ILE A 321 22.96 -6.50 -16.16
N ASP A 322 22.24 -6.79 -17.24
CA ASP A 322 21.09 -5.99 -17.66
C ASP A 322 19.85 -6.39 -16.84
N LEU A 323 19.23 -5.42 -16.15
CA LEU A 323 18.02 -5.68 -15.37
C LEU A 323 16.75 -5.81 -16.24
N GLY A 324 16.83 -5.50 -17.55
CA GLY A 324 15.72 -5.60 -18.49
C GLY A 324 15.08 -6.99 -18.48
N GLY A 325 13.76 -7.04 -18.33
CA GLY A 325 12.97 -8.28 -18.26
C GLY A 325 12.89 -8.94 -16.87
N LEU A 326 13.67 -8.47 -15.89
CA LEU A 326 13.52 -8.92 -14.49
C LEU A 326 12.26 -8.36 -13.84
N VAL A 327 11.80 -9.01 -12.79
CA VAL A 327 10.59 -8.65 -12.04
C VAL A 327 10.98 -8.19 -10.64
N ILE A 328 10.67 -6.94 -10.32
CA ILE A 328 10.64 -6.42 -8.96
C ILE A 328 9.34 -6.90 -8.33
N PHE A 329 9.40 -7.41 -7.11
CA PHE A 329 8.22 -7.79 -6.36
C PHE A 329 8.32 -7.32 -4.91
N SER A 330 7.16 -7.05 -4.32
CA SER A 330 7.00 -6.77 -2.91
C SER A 330 5.82 -7.56 -2.39
N SER A 331 5.80 -7.87 -1.10
CA SER A 331 4.65 -8.55 -0.52
C SER A 331 4.34 -8.01 0.87
N SER A 332 3.24 -7.28 0.95
CA SER A 332 2.61 -6.88 2.19
C SER A 332 1.51 -7.87 2.59
N SER A 333 0.91 -7.70 3.78
CA SER A 333 -0.20 -8.54 4.25
C SER A 333 -1.46 -8.55 3.34
N GLY A 334 -1.49 -7.74 2.27
CA GLY A 334 -2.58 -7.61 1.29
C GLY A 334 -2.42 -8.36 -0.05
N GLY A 335 -1.24 -8.92 -0.36
CA GLY A 335 -0.96 -9.56 -1.66
C GLY A 335 0.49 -9.33 -2.11
N GLU A 336 0.84 -9.86 -3.28
CA GLU A 336 2.14 -9.58 -3.91
C GLU A 336 1.97 -8.49 -4.97
N GLU A 337 2.71 -7.40 -4.82
CA GLU A 337 2.86 -6.34 -5.79
C GLU A 337 4.03 -6.65 -6.73
N THR A 338 3.90 -6.39 -8.04
CA THR A 338 4.96 -6.70 -9.02
C THR A 338 5.13 -5.60 -10.06
N HIS A 339 6.36 -5.44 -10.55
CA HIS A 339 6.73 -4.54 -11.64
C HIS A 339 7.79 -5.20 -12.52
N VAL A 340 7.56 -5.25 -13.84
CA VAL A 340 8.54 -5.78 -14.81
C VAL A 340 9.44 -4.64 -15.28
N ILE A 341 10.75 -4.83 -15.20
CA ILE A 341 11.73 -3.87 -15.68
C ILE A 341 11.71 -3.86 -17.20
N THR A 342 11.26 -2.77 -17.79
CA THR A 342 11.19 -2.59 -19.26
C THR A 342 12.38 -1.82 -19.79
N GLY A 343 12.94 -2.29 -20.91
CA GLY A 343 14.11 -1.69 -21.55
C GLY A 343 15.43 -2.13 -20.89
N SER A 344 16.53 -1.79 -21.55
CA SER A 344 17.88 -2.12 -21.10
C SER A 344 18.31 -1.18 -19.96
N VAL A 345 18.75 -1.78 -18.86
CA VAL A 345 19.26 -1.15 -17.64
C VAL A 345 20.54 -1.88 -17.20
N PRO A 346 21.69 -1.62 -17.85
CA PRO A 346 22.93 -2.33 -17.57
C PRO A 346 23.56 -1.87 -16.25
N VAL A 347 23.93 -2.84 -15.40
CA VAL A 347 24.63 -2.65 -14.13
C VAL A 347 25.96 -3.38 -14.19
N ALA A 348 27.06 -2.64 -14.30
CA ALA A 348 28.40 -3.23 -14.39
C ALA A 348 28.75 -4.07 -13.14
N ALA A 349 29.68 -5.02 -13.29
CA ALA A 349 30.18 -5.83 -12.18
C ALA A 349 30.67 -4.94 -11.00
N GLY A 350 30.18 -5.21 -9.79
CA GLY A 350 30.46 -4.43 -8.58
C GLY A 350 29.78 -3.07 -8.50
N ALA A 351 29.05 -2.64 -9.54
CA ALA A 351 28.27 -1.41 -9.52
C ALA A 351 26.94 -1.62 -8.79
N ARG A 352 26.35 -0.49 -8.39
CA ARG A 352 25.07 -0.41 -7.69
C ARG A 352 24.11 0.48 -8.45
N ILE A 353 22.82 0.22 -8.31
CA ILE A 353 21.77 1.01 -8.92
C ILE A 353 20.62 1.19 -7.94
N VAL A 354 20.09 2.42 -7.89
CA VAL A 354 18.90 2.76 -7.10
C VAL A 354 17.66 2.57 -7.97
N LEU A 355 16.72 1.76 -7.51
CA LEU A 355 15.39 1.63 -8.10
C LEU A 355 14.40 2.36 -7.18
N GLY A 356 13.54 3.21 -7.73
CA GLY A 356 12.63 4.02 -6.91
C GLY A 356 11.30 4.36 -7.60
N ILE A 357 10.36 4.91 -6.84
CA ILE A 357 9.01 5.24 -7.35
C ILE A 357 9.01 6.48 -8.25
N SER A 358 9.95 7.41 -8.05
CA SER A 358 10.02 8.66 -8.81
C SER A 358 11.45 8.99 -9.25
N GLY A 359 11.61 9.19 -10.57
CA GLY A 359 12.88 9.63 -11.17
C GLY A 359 13.09 11.14 -11.14
N ASN A 360 12.13 11.91 -10.60
CA ASN A 360 12.23 13.35 -10.54
C ASN A 360 13.01 13.78 -9.29
N PHE A 361 14.27 14.15 -9.48
CA PHE A 361 15.20 14.59 -8.43
C PHE A 361 14.62 15.64 -7.46
N GLY A 362 13.73 16.53 -7.93
CA GLY A 362 13.13 17.56 -7.08
C GLY A 362 11.95 17.07 -6.24
N LEU A 363 11.29 15.98 -6.65
CA LEU A 363 10.11 15.42 -5.98
C LEU A 363 10.44 14.22 -5.10
N ASN A 364 11.50 13.47 -5.43
CA ASN A 364 11.91 12.26 -4.72
C ASN A 364 12.90 12.52 -3.57
N GLY A 365 13.02 13.77 -3.12
CA GLY A 365 13.94 14.14 -2.03
C GLY A 365 15.41 14.24 -2.44
N GLY A 366 15.74 14.31 -3.74
CA GLY A 366 17.11 14.50 -4.21
C GLY A 366 17.87 13.21 -4.49
N VAL A 367 17.16 12.12 -4.79
CA VAL A 367 17.74 10.81 -5.09
C VAL A 367 17.96 10.68 -6.60
N THR A 368 19.14 10.19 -7.01
CA THR A 368 19.37 9.83 -8.41
C THR A 368 18.93 8.39 -8.63
N VAL A 369 17.74 8.22 -9.19
CA VAL A 369 17.15 6.90 -9.47
C VAL A 369 17.60 6.41 -10.84
N GLY A 370 18.15 5.20 -10.89
CA GLY A 370 18.59 4.53 -12.13
C GLY A 370 17.46 3.83 -12.87
N TYR A 371 16.40 3.40 -12.15
CA TYR A 371 15.19 2.85 -12.75
C TYR A 371 13.93 3.20 -11.95
N VAL A 372 12.87 3.62 -12.65
CA VAL A 372 11.59 3.98 -12.02
C VAL A 372 10.62 2.81 -12.10
N PHE A 373 10.18 2.31 -10.94
CA PHE A 373 9.14 1.28 -10.85
C PHE A 373 7.79 1.88 -10.45
N THR A 374 6.71 1.14 -10.71
CA THR A 374 5.35 1.57 -10.38
C THR A 374 4.56 0.42 -9.75
N GLY A 375 3.54 0.73 -8.96
CA GLY A 375 2.65 -0.28 -8.40
C GLY A 375 3.26 -1.12 -7.26
N ILE A 376 4.47 -0.79 -6.81
CA ILE A 376 5.11 -1.29 -5.60
C ILE A 376 5.01 -0.18 -4.54
N THR A 377 4.73 -0.56 -3.29
CA THR A 377 4.70 0.33 -2.13
C THR A 377 5.30 -0.41 -0.95
N PHE A 378 6.11 0.25 -0.12
CA PHE A 378 6.62 -0.39 1.10
C PHE A 378 5.75 -0.05 2.31
N ASN A 379 5.77 -0.92 3.31
CA ASN A 379 5.02 -0.69 4.54
C ASN A 379 5.90 -0.04 5.62
N ASN A 380 5.42 1.09 6.14
CA ASN A 380 6.16 1.86 7.13
C ASN A 380 6.12 1.18 8.52
N THR A 381 5.13 0.32 8.80
CA THR A 381 4.82 -0.14 10.17
C THR A 381 4.65 -1.65 10.36
N SER A 382 4.38 -2.40 9.29
CA SER A 382 4.23 -3.85 9.34
C SER A 382 5.41 -4.54 8.67
N ASP A 383 5.50 -5.83 8.89
CA ASP A 383 6.39 -6.70 8.12
C ASP A 383 6.08 -6.55 6.63
N ASP A 384 7.16 -6.53 5.86
CA ASP A 384 7.11 -6.37 4.41
C ASP A 384 8.37 -7.00 3.79
N LEU A 385 8.36 -7.14 2.47
CA LEU A 385 9.41 -7.78 1.69
C LEU A 385 9.59 -7.04 0.36
N VAL A 386 10.84 -6.94 -0.10
CA VAL A 386 11.18 -6.53 -1.46
C VAL A 386 12.12 -7.54 -2.09
N GLY A 387 11.98 -7.81 -3.38
CA GLY A 387 12.81 -8.77 -4.09
C GLY A 387 12.90 -8.54 -5.59
N ILE A 388 13.87 -9.20 -6.21
CA ILE A 388 14.05 -9.27 -7.66
C ILE A 388 14.10 -10.74 -8.08
N ARG A 389 13.38 -11.08 -9.15
CA ARG A 389 13.35 -12.43 -9.73
C ARG A 389 13.36 -12.41 -11.25
N THR A 390 13.73 -13.51 -11.87
CA THR A 390 13.60 -13.70 -13.32
C THR A 390 12.14 -13.78 -13.74
N ALA A 391 11.85 -13.57 -15.03
CA ALA A 391 10.49 -13.76 -15.59
C ALA A 391 9.96 -15.20 -15.39
N GLY A 392 10.86 -16.19 -15.31
CA GLY A 392 10.53 -17.59 -14.99
C GLY A 392 10.22 -17.86 -13.51
N GLY A 393 10.35 -16.86 -12.63
CA GLY A 393 10.03 -16.94 -11.20
C GLY A 393 11.19 -17.31 -10.27
N THR A 394 12.42 -17.44 -10.79
CA THR A 394 13.61 -17.70 -9.96
C THR A 394 13.98 -16.43 -9.19
N VAL A 395 13.87 -16.48 -7.86
CA VAL A 395 14.30 -15.37 -6.99
C VAL A 395 15.82 -15.22 -7.07
N ILE A 396 16.25 -14.04 -7.47
CA ILE A 396 17.67 -13.66 -7.53
C ILE A 396 18.09 -13.22 -6.14
N ASP A 397 17.30 -12.33 -5.54
CA ASP A 397 17.46 -11.90 -4.16
C ASP A 397 16.16 -11.32 -3.62
N GLN A 398 15.98 -11.37 -2.31
CA GLN A 398 14.86 -10.77 -1.61
C GLN A 398 15.25 -10.46 -0.17
N VAL A 399 14.67 -9.41 0.40
CA VAL A 399 14.85 -9.04 1.79
C VAL A 399 13.47 -8.97 2.43
N ALA A 400 13.20 -9.86 3.38
CA ALA A 400 12.09 -9.70 4.31
C ALA A 400 12.56 -8.83 5.47
N PHE A 401 11.88 -7.71 5.72
CA PHE A 401 12.25 -6.77 6.77
C PHE A 401 11.13 -6.62 7.81
N PRO A 402 10.96 -7.59 8.73
CA PRO A 402 9.98 -7.50 9.80
C PRO A 402 10.22 -6.29 10.70
N ALA A 403 9.16 -5.56 11.03
CA ALA A 403 9.23 -4.31 11.80
C ALA A 403 9.84 -4.51 13.20
N ALA A 404 9.76 -5.73 13.75
CA ALA A 404 10.30 -6.05 15.06
C ALA A 404 11.83 -6.27 15.09
N THR A 405 12.47 -6.52 13.94
CA THR A 405 13.87 -6.96 13.88
C THR A 405 14.76 -6.12 12.98
N PHE A 406 14.21 -5.56 11.90
CA PHE A 406 14.98 -4.67 11.02
C PHE A 406 14.91 -3.22 11.53
N PRO A 407 15.97 -2.42 11.32
CA PRO A 407 15.92 -1.00 11.63
C PRO A 407 14.88 -0.30 10.73
N GLY A 408 14.06 0.57 11.31
CA GLY A 408 13.06 1.33 10.56
C GLY A 408 12.75 2.63 11.27
N PHE A 409 13.18 3.74 10.67
CA PHE A 409 12.88 5.10 11.15
C PHE A 409 12.52 5.96 9.94
N ALA A 410 11.53 6.84 10.10
CA ALA A 410 11.20 7.79 9.05
C ALA A 410 12.40 8.67 8.71
N GLY A 411 12.67 8.78 7.42
CA GLY A 411 13.80 9.48 6.83
C GLY A 411 15.11 8.72 6.92
N TRP A 412 15.15 7.47 7.37
CA TRP A 412 16.39 6.69 7.42
C TRP A 412 16.27 5.46 6.54
N ALA A 413 17.10 5.40 5.51
CA ALA A 413 17.29 4.16 4.79
C ALA A 413 17.92 3.13 5.75
N MET A 414 17.40 1.90 5.74
CA MET A 414 18.11 0.77 6.30
C MET A 414 19.16 0.32 5.30
N GLN A 415 20.36 0.03 5.78
CA GLN A 415 21.47 -0.42 4.95
C GLN A 415 22.08 -1.70 5.50
N LEU A 416 22.49 -2.57 4.59
CA LEU A 416 23.34 -3.71 4.88
C LEU A 416 24.75 -3.22 5.21
N ASP A 417 25.34 -3.72 6.30
CA ASP A 417 26.72 -3.46 6.65
C ASP A 417 27.65 -3.76 5.47
N SER A 418 28.50 -2.81 5.09
CA SER A 418 29.43 -2.96 3.97
C SER A 418 30.40 -4.16 4.04
N ALA A 419 30.60 -4.75 5.23
CA ALA A 419 31.37 -5.98 5.41
C ALA A 419 30.62 -7.24 4.93
N HIS A 420 29.33 -7.12 4.63
CA HIS A 420 28.43 -8.16 4.20
C HIS A 420 27.97 -7.91 2.76
N THR A 421 28.10 -8.92 1.90
CA THR A 421 28.00 -8.73 0.43
C THR A 421 27.22 -9.83 -0.27
N THR A 422 26.62 -10.76 0.46
CA THR A 422 25.89 -11.89 -0.13
C THR A 422 24.39 -11.79 0.11
N ALA A 423 23.59 -12.40 -0.77
CA ALA A 423 22.14 -12.55 -0.62
C ALA A 423 21.69 -13.40 0.59
N ALA A 424 22.62 -14.03 1.32
CA ALA A 424 22.31 -14.68 2.60
C ALA A 424 22.60 -13.76 3.79
N ASP A 425 23.51 -12.80 3.62
CA ASP A 425 23.81 -11.82 4.66
C ASP A 425 22.66 -10.82 4.81
N ASN A 426 22.08 -10.38 3.70
CA ASN A 426 20.98 -9.41 3.69
C ASN A 426 19.65 -9.98 4.22
N ASP A 427 19.53 -11.30 4.40
CA ASP A 427 18.47 -11.95 5.17
C ASP A 427 18.65 -11.85 6.70
N THR A 428 19.83 -11.46 7.17
CA THR A 428 20.17 -11.46 8.59
C THR A 428 20.02 -10.05 9.17
N ALA A 429 18.91 -9.80 9.88
CA ALA A 429 18.60 -8.50 10.49
C ALA A 429 19.74 -7.88 11.32
N ALA A 430 20.61 -8.70 11.94
CA ALA A 430 21.74 -8.23 12.73
C ALA A 430 22.86 -7.55 11.91
N TYR A 431 22.86 -7.72 10.60
CA TYR A 431 23.78 -7.06 9.68
C TYR A 431 23.20 -5.79 9.06
N TRP A 432 21.96 -5.44 9.42
CA TRP A 432 21.33 -4.20 9.00
C TRP A 432 21.43 -3.14 10.08
N CYS A 433 21.66 -1.91 9.66
CA CYS A 433 21.61 -0.74 10.52
C CYS A 433 20.96 0.45 9.79
N PRO A 434 20.49 1.46 10.53
CA PRO A 434 20.09 2.73 9.93
C PRO A 434 21.31 3.41 9.29
N SER A 435 21.13 4.00 8.11
CA SER A 435 22.16 4.82 7.47
C SER A 435 22.42 6.09 8.27
N ARG A 436 23.67 6.52 8.36
CA ARG A 436 24.13 7.70 9.12
C ARG A 436 24.60 8.82 8.20
N VAL A 437 24.59 8.58 6.89
CA VAL A 437 25.01 9.54 5.87
C VAL A 437 23.82 10.36 5.45
N LYS A 438 23.91 11.69 5.58
CA LYS A 438 22.85 12.60 5.16
C LYS A 438 22.92 12.86 3.65
N TYR A 439 21.84 12.56 2.90
CA TYR A 439 21.80 12.84 1.45
C TYR A 439 20.89 14.03 1.08
N ASN A 440 20.00 14.48 1.96
CA ASN A 440 19.21 15.71 1.76
C ASN A 440 19.07 16.53 3.06
N SER A 441 18.02 17.37 3.20
CA SER A 441 17.87 18.23 4.39
C SER A 441 17.54 17.48 5.68
N PHE A 442 16.97 16.28 5.61
CA PHE A 442 16.59 15.48 6.78
C PHE A 442 16.82 13.98 6.62
N ASP A 443 16.70 13.44 5.41
CA ASP A 443 16.83 12.01 5.17
C ASP A 443 18.30 11.54 5.15
N MET A 444 18.50 10.33 5.69
CA MET A 444 19.74 9.58 5.78
C MET A 444 19.70 8.37 4.84
N GLY A 445 20.82 8.09 4.19
CA GLY A 445 20.98 7.08 3.16
C GLY A 445 22.21 7.34 2.30
N THR A 446 22.67 6.30 1.60
CA THR A 446 23.78 6.34 0.66
C THR A 446 23.35 6.01 -0.78
N PRO A 447 22.24 6.55 -1.32
CA PRO A 447 21.72 6.13 -2.61
C PRO A 447 22.75 6.31 -3.74
N GLY A 448 23.13 5.21 -4.38
CA GLY A 448 24.10 5.18 -5.47
C GLY A 448 25.57 5.20 -5.01
N VAL A 449 25.82 5.07 -3.70
CA VAL A 449 27.15 5.07 -3.07
C VAL A 449 27.28 3.80 -2.21
N ALA A 450 28.51 3.40 -1.87
CA ALA A 450 28.72 2.28 -0.96
C ALA A 450 28.20 2.62 0.44
N ASN A 451 27.44 1.68 1.02
CA ASN A 451 27.04 1.71 2.42
C ASN A 451 28.27 1.82 3.34
N HIS A 452 28.06 2.39 4.52
CA HIS A 452 29.06 2.37 5.59
C HIS A 452 28.94 1.08 6.42
N THR A 453 29.92 0.80 7.29
CA THR A 453 29.80 -0.30 8.26
C THR A 453 28.75 0.02 9.33
N CYS A 454 28.15 -1.01 9.92
CA CYS A 454 27.23 -0.83 11.04
C CYS A 454 27.95 -0.69 12.38
N ALA A 455 29.24 -1.06 12.42
CA ALA A 455 30.10 -0.72 13.54
C ALA A 455 30.27 0.81 13.62
N LEU A 456 30.12 1.36 14.83
CA LEU A 456 30.40 2.77 15.06
C LEU A 456 31.92 3.01 15.13
N GLU A 457 32.35 4.20 14.73
CA GLU A 457 33.75 4.59 14.86
C GLU A 457 34.25 4.44 16.30
N SER A 458 35.44 3.83 16.42
CA SER A 458 36.05 3.50 17.71
C SER A 458 37.46 4.06 17.89
N ALA A 459 38.11 4.54 16.82
CA ALA A 459 39.42 5.18 16.88
C ALA A 459 39.31 6.70 16.71
N CYS A 460 38.83 7.37 17.74
CA CYS A 460 38.38 8.76 17.66
C CYS A 460 39.48 9.84 17.62
N ASN A 461 40.71 9.53 17.20
CA ASN A 461 41.82 10.50 17.13
C ASN A 461 42.89 10.21 16.07
N ASP A 462 42.55 9.47 15.02
CA ASP A 462 43.48 9.08 13.97
C ASP A 462 43.21 9.76 12.62
N SER A 463 42.13 10.54 12.54
CA SER A 463 41.68 11.30 11.35
C SER A 463 41.35 10.43 10.14
N ASN A 464 41.08 9.15 10.36
CA ASN A 464 40.49 8.26 9.38
C ASN A 464 38.98 8.18 9.60
N ASP A 465 38.25 7.87 8.54
CA ASP A 465 36.84 7.48 8.60
C ASP A 465 36.80 5.96 8.66
N ASN A 466 36.83 5.39 9.87
CA ASN A 466 36.97 3.96 10.04
C ASN A 466 35.68 3.19 9.74
N ASP A 467 34.53 3.83 9.89
CA ASP A 467 33.25 3.18 9.66
C ASP A 467 32.62 3.52 8.32
N GLY A 468 33.14 4.52 7.60
CA GLY A 468 32.79 4.88 6.23
C GLY A 468 31.60 5.81 6.11
N ASP A 469 31.11 6.41 7.21
CA ASP A 469 29.94 7.29 7.20
C ASP A 469 30.24 8.73 6.75
N GLY A 470 31.48 9.00 6.34
CA GLY A 470 31.94 10.28 5.82
C GLY A 470 32.32 11.28 6.91
N THR A 471 32.24 10.90 8.19
CA THR A 471 32.73 11.69 9.33
C THR A 471 33.98 11.06 9.93
N VAL A 472 34.73 11.83 10.72
CA VAL A 472 36.00 11.36 11.34
C VAL A 472 36.13 11.88 12.76
N ASP A 473 36.73 11.07 13.62
CA ASP A 473 37.11 11.44 14.99
C ASP A 473 35.93 12.06 15.76
N CYS A 474 36.13 13.19 16.45
CA CYS A 474 35.10 13.80 17.31
C CYS A 474 33.94 14.47 16.57
N ALA A 475 34.01 14.56 15.23
CA ALA A 475 32.86 14.93 14.42
C ALA A 475 31.94 13.71 14.19
N ASP A 476 32.46 12.50 14.34
CA ASP A 476 31.73 11.25 14.17
C ASP A 476 30.82 10.96 15.37
N PHE A 477 29.64 10.43 15.04
CA PHE A 477 28.63 10.02 16.00
C PHE A 477 29.11 8.89 16.94
N GLY A 478 29.78 7.86 16.42
CA GLY A 478 30.37 6.78 17.19
C GLY A 478 31.37 7.27 18.25
N CYS A 479 32.00 8.40 17.96
CA CYS A 479 32.99 9.03 18.82
C CYS A 479 32.44 10.09 19.78
N ALA A 480 31.12 10.35 19.75
CA ALA A 480 30.49 11.37 20.60
C ALA A 480 30.80 11.18 22.09
N HIS A 481 30.95 9.93 22.53
CA HIS A 481 31.23 9.56 23.92
C HIS A 481 32.69 9.16 24.19
N ALA A 482 33.58 9.28 23.20
CA ALA A 482 34.98 8.96 23.38
C ALA A 482 35.63 9.97 24.36
N ALA A 483 36.44 9.46 25.29
CA ALA A 483 37.02 10.28 26.36
C ALA A 483 37.93 11.42 25.86
N ASN A 484 38.43 11.32 24.62
CA ASN A 484 39.22 12.36 23.96
C ASN A 484 38.36 13.38 23.18
N CYS A 485 37.08 13.10 22.97
CA CYS A 485 36.13 13.95 22.25
C CYS A 485 35.19 14.71 23.20
N SER A 486 34.79 14.08 24.30
CA SER A 486 34.01 14.72 25.34
C SER A 486 34.61 14.47 26.72
N THR A 487 34.67 15.52 27.53
CA THR A 487 34.94 15.40 28.97
C THR A 487 33.66 15.25 29.79
N ALA A 488 32.50 15.29 29.14
CA ALA A 488 31.20 15.05 29.78
C ALA A 488 30.98 13.56 30.00
N ALA A 489 30.13 13.22 30.97
CA ALA A 489 29.73 11.84 31.19
C ALA A 489 28.85 11.37 30.02
N ALA A 490 29.05 10.13 29.56
CA ALA A 490 28.13 9.50 28.62
C ALA A 490 26.75 9.32 29.29
N PRO A 491 25.64 9.47 28.55
CA PRO A 491 24.31 9.29 29.09
C PRO A 491 24.09 7.87 29.59
N VAL A 492 23.57 7.78 30.81
CA VAL A 492 23.04 6.55 31.42
C VAL A 492 21.62 6.81 31.94
N ALA A 493 20.85 5.77 32.25
CA ALA A 493 19.51 5.92 32.81
C ALA A 493 19.46 6.94 33.96
N GLY A 494 18.59 7.95 33.83
CA GLY A 494 18.41 9.04 34.80
C GLY A 494 19.49 10.12 34.83
N SER A 495 20.52 10.05 33.96
CA SER A 495 21.52 11.13 33.83
C SER A 495 20.97 12.38 33.13
N LEU A 496 19.88 12.22 32.38
CA LEU A 496 19.09 13.25 31.75
C LEU A 496 17.61 12.89 31.99
N ILE A 497 16.77 13.87 32.22
CA ILE A 497 15.32 13.67 32.43
C ILE A 497 14.51 14.68 31.61
N ILE A 498 13.39 14.24 31.06
CA ILE A 498 12.38 15.07 30.41
C ILE A 498 11.68 15.87 31.51
N SER A 499 11.76 17.20 31.41
CA SER A 499 11.27 18.11 32.45
C SER A 499 10.12 19.01 32.02
N GLU A 500 9.87 19.21 30.72
CA GLU A 500 8.77 20.05 30.24
C GLU A 500 8.33 19.62 28.85
N ILE A 501 7.02 19.65 28.57
CA ILE A 501 6.44 19.19 27.29
C ILE A 501 5.34 20.15 26.83
N MET A 502 5.43 20.64 25.59
CA MET A 502 4.38 21.35 24.86
C MET A 502 3.87 20.46 23.74
N ALA A 503 2.84 19.66 24.04
CA ALA A 503 2.17 18.83 23.04
C ALA A 503 1.07 19.60 22.28
N ASN A 504 0.40 20.55 22.94
CA ASN A 504 -0.77 21.25 22.39
C ASN A 504 -0.55 22.77 22.32
N PRO A 505 0.23 23.27 21.34
CA PRO A 505 0.50 24.70 21.24
C PRO A 505 -0.72 25.54 20.84
N GLY A 506 -1.77 24.96 20.24
CA GLY A 506 -2.99 25.70 19.87
C GLY A 506 -2.83 26.78 18.79
N VAL A 507 -1.62 26.96 18.27
CA VAL A 507 -1.22 27.97 17.27
C VAL A 507 -0.39 27.29 16.18
N GLY A 508 -0.23 27.96 15.04
CA GLY A 508 0.48 27.42 13.89
C GLY A 508 -0.40 26.59 12.94
N THR A 509 -0.03 26.58 11.66
CA THR A 509 -0.65 25.70 10.65
C THR A 509 0.46 25.11 9.79
N PRO A 510 0.81 23.84 9.98
CA PRO A 510 0.27 22.90 10.98
C PRO A 510 0.70 23.21 12.42
N SER A 511 -0.12 22.80 13.41
CA SER A 511 0.08 23.13 14.82
C SER A 511 1.35 22.55 15.42
N TYR A 512 1.83 21.41 14.87
CA TYR A 512 3.01 20.74 15.38
C TYR A 512 4.29 21.56 15.30
N GLN A 513 4.34 22.63 14.48
CA GLN A 513 5.52 23.51 14.35
C GLN A 513 5.94 24.18 15.67
N TYR A 514 5.01 24.28 16.63
CA TYR A 514 5.25 24.87 17.93
C TYR A 514 5.33 23.83 19.06
N GLU A 515 5.38 22.53 18.73
CA GLU A 515 5.62 21.47 19.69
C GLU A 515 7.10 21.41 20.09
N TRP A 516 7.33 21.08 21.36
CA TRP A 516 8.66 20.94 21.92
C TRP A 516 8.64 20.19 23.23
N PHE A 517 9.80 19.69 23.63
CA PHE A 517 10.04 19.19 24.96
C PHE A 517 11.43 19.60 25.46
N GLU A 518 11.63 19.53 26.77
CA GLU A 518 12.87 19.91 27.43
C GLU A 518 13.50 18.72 28.13
N ILE A 519 14.81 18.59 27.96
CA ILE A 519 15.66 17.70 28.76
C ILE A 519 16.44 18.53 29.78
N SER A 520 16.48 18.09 31.02
CA SER A 520 17.31 18.63 32.09
C SER A 520 18.36 17.63 32.56
N ASN A 521 19.52 18.13 32.99
CA ASN A 521 20.57 17.33 33.61
C ASN A 521 20.50 17.45 35.14
N PRO A 522 19.94 16.45 35.87
CA PRO A 522 19.86 16.48 37.34
C PRO A 522 21.17 16.09 38.03
N THR A 523 22.20 15.66 37.28
CA THR A 523 23.45 15.18 37.86
C THR A 523 24.36 16.33 38.33
N ALA A 524 25.40 16.00 39.09
CA ALA A 524 26.36 16.97 39.61
C ALA A 524 27.43 17.41 38.58
N GLY A 525 27.48 16.80 37.40
CA GLY A 525 28.49 17.05 36.37
C GLY A 525 27.87 17.20 34.98
N PRO A 526 28.67 17.58 33.96
CA PRO A 526 28.17 17.67 32.60
C PRO A 526 27.85 16.27 32.02
N VAL A 527 26.76 16.18 31.25
CA VAL A 527 26.35 14.98 30.50
C VAL A 527 26.31 15.30 29.01
N GLU A 528 26.82 14.40 28.16
CA GLU A 528 26.89 14.61 26.72
C GLU A 528 25.49 14.49 26.07
N LEU A 529 25.15 15.42 25.17
CA LEU A 529 23.89 15.36 24.41
C LEU A 529 24.08 14.85 22.99
N ASN A 530 25.30 14.92 22.44
CA ASN A 530 25.58 14.47 21.10
C ASN A 530 25.41 12.95 21.01
N GLY A 531 24.55 12.51 20.09
CA GLY A 531 24.29 11.10 19.85
C GLY A 531 23.16 10.48 20.68
N LEU A 532 22.30 11.30 21.28
CA LEU A 532 21.03 10.82 21.85
C LEU A 532 20.08 10.41 20.73
N THR A 533 19.30 9.35 20.93
CA THR A 533 18.16 9.00 20.06
C THR A 533 16.88 9.39 20.78
N ILE A 534 16.00 10.11 20.11
CA ILE A 534 14.72 10.55 20.67
C ILE A 534 13.62 9.87 19.88
N CYS A 535 12.66 9.30 20.58
CA CYS A 535 11.54 8.58 19.98
C CYS A 535 10.19 9.12 20.48
N ASP A 536 9.22 9.05 19.60
CA ASP A 536 7.78 9.22 19.79
C ASP A 536 7.13 7.84 19.64
N ASP A 537 6.20 7.49 20.55
CA ASP A 537 5.55 6.18 20.61
C ASP A 537 4.09 6.24 20.13
N THR A 538 3.88 6.88 18.97
CA THR A 538 2.73 6.64 18.09
C THR A 538 2.77 5.21 17.50
N PRO A 539 1.67 4.67 16.92
CA PRO A 539 1.64 3.32 16.32
C PRO A 539 2.74 3.03 15.28
N THR A 540 3.40 4.07 14.78
CA THR A 540 4.48 4.10 13.78
C THR A 540 5.89 4.23 14.37
N ARG A 541 6.05 4.47 15.68
CA ARG A 541 7.29 4.75 16.41
C ARG A 541 8.34 5.55 15.61
N TYR A 542 8.25 6.88 15.65
CA TYR A 542 9.24 7.74 15.00
C TYR A 542 10.42 8.00 15.93
N CYS A 543 11.63 7.64 15.53
CA CYS A 543 12.85 8.00 16.26
C CYS A 543 13.80 8.83 15.38
N PHE A 544 14.53 9.76 15.98
CA PHE A 544 15.60 10.49 15.33
C PHE A 544 16.85 10.52 16.20
N LEU A 545 18.00 10.67 15.55
CA LEU A 545 19.27 10.87 16.22
C LEU A 545 19.58 12.36 16.38
N ALA A 546 19.73 12.80 17.63
CA ALA A 546 20.22 14.12 17.97
C ALA A 546 21.74 14.20 17.76
N HIS A 547 22.15 14.57 16.55
CA HIS A 547 23.55 14.81 16.21
C HIS A 547 23.83 16.32 16.13
N PHE A 548 24.63 16.82 17.06
CA PHE A 548 25.02 18.23 17.12
C PHE A 548 26.29 18.52 16.30
N GLY A 549 26.90 17.50 15.66
CA GLY A 549 28.13 17.61 14.88
C GLY A 549 29.41 17.79 15.71
N VAL A 550 29.28 18.06 17.01
CA VAL A 550 30.36 18.24 17.97
C VAL A 550 29.89 17.81 19.37
N SER A 551 30.85 17.54 20.27
CA SER A 551 30.55 17.38 21.70
C SER A 551 29.74 18.59 22.20
N THR A 552 28.59 18.29 22.81
CA THR A 552 27.61 19.24 23.32
C THR A 552 27.29 18.90 24.80
N PRO A 553 28.20 19.20 25.74
CA PRO A 553 27.98 18.94 27.16
C PRO A 553 26.85 19.79 27.74
N LEU A 554 25.83 19.15 28.30
CA LEU A 554 24.84 19.82 29.13
C LEU A 554 25.36 19.89 30.56
N ALA A 555 25.64 21.10 31.06
CA ALA A 555 26.13 21.31 32.41
C ALA A 555 25.12 20.81 33.48
N ALA A 556 25.60 20.58 34.70
CA ALA A 556 24.76 20.24 35.85
C ALA A 556 23.65 21.30 36.06
N GLY A 557 22.39 20.85 36.14
CA GLY A 557 21.20 21.72 36.19
C GLY A 557 20.89 22.46 34.88
N GLY A 558 21.65 22.20 33.82
CA GLY A 558 21.40 22.75 32.49
C GLY A 558 20.17 22.13 31.85
N LYS A 559 19.57 22.87 30.92
CA LYS A 559 18.37 22.49 30.16
C LYS A 559 18.63 22.62 28.66
N ALA A 560 18.12 21.68 27.88
CA ALA A 560 18.19 21.65 26.43
C ALA A 560 16.79 21.50 25.85
N ILE A 561 16.50 22.26 24.79
CA ILE A 561 15.17 22.33 24.17
C ILE A 561 15.19 21.59 22.85
N PHE A 562 14.25 20.68 22.68
CA PHE A 562 14.03 19.92 21.47
C PHE A 562 12.75 20.42 20.84
N VAL A 563 12.84 20.96 19.62
CA VAL A 563 11.74 21.64 18.92
C VAL A 563 11.45 20.95 17.61
N SER A 564 10.20 20.93 17.16
CA SER A 564 9.86 20.39 15.84
C SER A 564 10.43 21.25 14.72
N ASP A 565 10.28 22.58 14.80
CA ASP A 565 10.76 23.53 13.81
C ASP A 565 11.52 24.69 14.48
N ASN A 566 12.83 24.77 14.23
CA ASN A 566 13.65 25.85 14.78
C ASN A 566 13.47 27.20 14.08
N THR A 567 12.78 27.26 12.94
CA THR A 567 12.58 28.51 12.19
C THR A 567 11.50 29.39 12.82
N VAL A 568 10.56 28.79 13.54
CA VAL A 568 9.50 29.50 14.28
C VAL A 568 9.92 29.83 15.72
N TRP A 569 11.02 29.25 16.19
CA TRP A 569 11.59 29.53 17.51
C TRP A 569 12.49 30.77 17.49
N SER A 570 12.13 31.79 18.27
CA SER A 570 12.93 33.00 18.43
C SER A 570 13.15 33.34 19.90
N GLY A 571 14.33 33.84 20.26
CA GLY A 571 14.61 34.37 21.60
C GLY A 571 15.22 33.41 22.62
N PHE A 572 15.35 32.11 22.31
CA PHE A 572 16.12 31.17 23.13
C PHE A 572 17.61 31.20 22.79
N SER A 573 18.49 31.24 23.79
CA SER A 573 19.95 31.31 23.62
C SER A 573 20.72 30.15 24.25
N GLY A 574 20.04 29.06 24.62
CA GLY A 574 20.65 27.85 25.17
C GLY A 574 20.85 26.75 24.14
N THR A 575 21.02 25.51 24.60
CA THR A 575 21.16 24.34 23.73
C THR A 575 19.81 23.97 23.12
N LEU A 576 19.70 24.07 21.79
CA LEU A 576 18.49 23.78 21.03
C LEU A 576 18.79 22.76 19.94
N PHE A 577 17.89 21.80 19.76
CA PHE A 577 17.93 20.83 18.67
C PHE A 577 16.58 20.80 17.93
N ALA A 578 16.61 20.80 16.61
CA ALA A 578 15.42 20.73 15.78
C ALA A 578 15.22 19.29 15.29
N TYR A 579 14.12 18.66 15.69
CA TYR A 579 13.84 17.26 15.34
C TYR A 579 12.99 17.06 14.10
N GLY A 580 12.41 18.14 13.56
CA GLY A 580 11.60 18.09 12.35
C GLY A 580 10.15 17.69 12.60
N PRO A 581 9.36 17.55 11.52
CA PRO A 581 7.91 17.33 11.58
C PRO A 581 7.49 15.87 11.83
N ALA A 582 8.45 14.93 11.87
CA ALA A 582 8.19 13.49 11.98
C ALA A 582 7.74 13.08 13.39
N ILE A 583 8.28 13.73 14.43
CA ILE A 583 7.76 13.59 15.80
C ILE A 583 6.62 14.59 15.96
N GLN A 584 5.46 14.09 16.35
CA GLN A 584 4.26 14.89 16.58
C GLN A 584 3.67 14.51 17.93
N LEU A 585 3.89 15.38 18.92
CA LEU A 585 3.49 15.16 20.29
C LEU A 585 1.96 15.16 20.39
N GLY A 586 1.36 13.97 20.46
CA GLY A 586 -0.07 13.77 20.40
C GLY A 586 -0.83 14.52 21.49
N ASN A 587 -1.77 15.39 21.11
CA ASN A 587 -2.56 16.23 22.03
C ASN A 587 -3.37 15.48 23.11
N ALA A 588 -3.62 14.17 22.94
CA ALA A 588 -4.47 13.38 23.82
C ALA A 588 -3.73 12.27 24.56
N ALA A 589 -2.78 11.62 23.91
CA ALA A 589 -1.91 10.60 24.50
C ALA A 589 -0.73 10.39 23.56
N ASP A 590 0.46 10.24 24.13
CA ASP A 590 1.70 9.97 23.41
C ASP A 590 2.83 9.60 24.38
N ALA A 591 4.05 9.40 23.89
CA ALA A 591 5.24 9.29 24.71
C ALA A 591 6.45 9.98 24.09
N VAL A 592 7.27 10.61 24.93
CA VAL A 592 8.63 11.05 24.55
C VAL A 592 9.63 10.13 25.21
N GLN A 593 10.53 9.54 24.44
CA GLN A 593 11.56 8.63 24.94
C GLN A 593 12.94 9.09 24.49
N VAL A 594 13.93 9.00 25.37
CA VAL A 594 15.32 9.40 25.09
C VAL A 594 16.23 8.21 25.37
N TYR A 595 17.05 7.86 24.38
CA TYR A 595 18.00 6.75 24.40
C TYR A 595 19.43 7.21 24.14
N SER A 596 20.38 6.40 24.61
CA SER A 596 21.77 6.43 24.16
C SER A 596 22.15 5.03 23.70
N GLY A 597 22.26 4.86 22.38
CA GLY A 597 22.27 3.53 21.76
C GLY A 597 21.01 2.75 22.15
N VAL A 598 21.18 1.58 22.76
CA VAL A 598 20.07 0.73 23.25
C VAL A 598 19.62 1.06 24.68
N THR A 599 20.30 1.97 25.36
CA THR A 599 20.00 2.29 26.77
C THR A 599 18.92 3.35 26.82
N LEU A 600 17.77 3.02 27.41
CA LEU A 600 16.75 4.01 27.74
C LEU A 600 17.29 4.93 28.84
N ILE A 601 17.38 6.23 28.54
CA ILE A 601 17.83 7.26 29.47
C ILE A 601 16.66 7.73 30.32
N ASP A 602 15.57 8.09 29.65
CA ASP A 602 14.32 8.52 30.26
C ASP A 602 13.15 8.38 29.27
N ALA A 603 11.93 8.23 29.77
CA ALA A 603 10.72 8.20 28.96
C ALA A 603 9.54 8.78 29.74
N VAL A 604 8.78 9.67 29.12
CA VAL A 604 7.54 10.19 29.68
C VAL A 604 6.39 9.77 28.77
N VAL A 605 5.54 8.87 29.28
CA VAL A 605 4.30 8.43 28.61
C VAL A 605 3.13 9.20 29.21
N PHE A 606 2.38 9.89 28.36
CA PHE A 606 1.24 10.70 28.78
C PHE A 606 -0.06 10.34 28.08
N ASP A 607 -1.17 10.64 28.75
CA ASP A 607 -2.53 10.32 28.31
C ASP A 607 -3.52 11.43 28.70
N ALA A 608 -4.82 11.19 28.52
CA ALA A 608 -5.87 12.15 28.79
C ALA A 608 -5.98 12.59 30.27
N ALA A 609 -5.31 11.89 31.21
CA ALA A 609 -5.24 12.29 32.61
C ALA A 609 -4.18 13.37 32.87
N TRP A 610 -3.29 13.61 31.91
CA TRP A 610 -2.27 14.64 32.01
C TRP A 610 -2.82 16.05 31.70
N PRO A 611 -2.21 17.11 32.26
CA PRO A 611 -2.74 18.48 32.16
C PRO A 611 -2.73 19.15 30.76
N PHE A 612 -2.53 18.40 29.66
CA PHE A 612 -2.41 18.92 28.28
C PHE A 612 -3.71 19.46 27.66
N ALA A 613 -4.83 19.46 28.40
CA ALA A 613 -6.15 19.80 27.88
C ALA A 613 -6.31 21.27 27.43
N THR A 614 -5.39 22.17 27.85
CA THR A 614 -5.48 23.60 27.50
C THR A 614 -4.47 23.95 26.42
N ALA A 615 -4.99 24.24 25.23
CA ALA A 615 -4.20 24.71 24.10
C ALA A 615 -3.35 25.95 24.48
N GLY A 616 -2.08 25.96 24.06
CA GLY A 616 -1.13 27.04 24.28
C GLY A 616 -0.32 26.94 25.58
N ARG A 617 -0.40 25.82 26.31
CA ARG A 617 0.31 25.64 27.59
C ARG A 617 1.13 24.36 27.61
N ALA A 618 2.41 24.47 27.99
CA ALA A 618 3.24 23.33 28.32
C ALA A 618 2.85 22.73 29.69
N VAL A 619 3.24 21.48 29.93
CA VAL A 619 3.23 20.87 31.26
C VAL A 619 4.66 20.74 31.77
N GLN A 620 4.84 20.97 33.07
CA GLN A 620 6.14 21.07 33.71
C GLN A 620 6.28 20.06 34.84
N PHE A 621 7.43 19.41 34.90
CA PHE A 621 7.79 18.55 36.01
C PHE A 621 8.16 19.38 37.24
N SER A 622 7.54 19.07 38.37
CA SER A 622 7.64 19.83 39.61
C SER A 622 9.06 19.87 40.18
N THR A 623 9.53 21.06 40.58
CA THR A 623 10.83 21.17 41.27
C THR A 623 10.85 20.57 42.68
N SER A 624 9.69 20.31 43.29
CA SER A 624 9.60 19.64 44.60
C SER A 624 9.63 18.12 44.50
N ALA A 625 9.42 17.56 43.31
CA ALA A 625 9.58 16.13 43.07
C ALA A 625 11.07 15.76 43.03
N THR A 626 11.37 14.49 43.33
CA THR A 626 12.73 13.96 43.15
C THR A 626 13.10 14.07 41.68
N GLN A 627 14.21 14.72 41.35
CA GLN A 627 14.63 14.94 39.96
C GLN A 627 15.31 13.70 39.38
N ASP A 628 14.52 12.69 39.04
CA ASP A 628 14.95 11.42 38.43
C ASP A 628 13.96 10.92 37.37
N ASN A 629 14.40 9.93 36.58
CA ASN A 629 13.69 9.33 35.45
C ASN A 629 12.58 8.33 35.86
N THR A 630 12.09 8.41 37.09
CA THR A 630 10.97 7.59 37.57
C THR A 630 9.91 8.44 38.26
N ALA A 631 10.32 9.53 38.89
CA ALA A 631 9.40 10.49 39.48
C ALA A 631 8.64 11.28 38.40
N ASN A 632 9.25 11.53 37.25
CA ASN A 632 8.61 12.18 36.11
C ASN A 632 7.66 11.26 35.32
N ASP A 633 7.56 9.97 35.67
CA ASP A 633 6.51 9.06 35.15
C ASP A 633 5.15 9.25 35.85
N SER A 634 5.13 9.93 37.00
CA SER A 634 3.91 10.12 37.79
C SER A 634 3.25 11.44 37.46
N VAL A 635 2.05 11.39 36.87
CA VAL A 635 1.23 12.59 36.55
C VAL A 635 1.03 13.54 37.75
N ALA A 636 1.06 13.02 38.98
CA ALA A 636 0.94 13.83 40.21
C ALA A 636 2.12 14.79 40.45
N ASN A 637 3.25 14.59 39.76
CA ASN A 637 4.42 15.46 39.83
C ASN A 637 4.47 16.48 38.68
N TRP A 638 3.41 16.59 37.88
CA TRP A 638 3.32 17.51 36.75
C TRP A 638 2.18 18.52 36.92
N CYS A 639 2.37 19.72 36.40
CA CYS A 639 1.36 20.78 36.40
C CYS A 639 1.45 21.63 35.14
N VAL A 640 0.41 22.41 34.84
CA VAL A 640 0.43 23.35 33.72
C VAL A 640 1.41 24.50 33.95
N ALA A 641 2.09 24.92 32.89
CA ALA A 641 2.86 26.13 32.85
C ALA A 641 1.95 27.38 32.93
N ILE A 642 2.43 28.40 33.65
CA ILE A 642 1.74 29.68 33.82
C ILE A 642 2.56 30.88 33.33
N ASN A 643 3.87 30.69 33.10
CA ASN A 643 4.76 31.75 32.65
C ASN A 643 4.68 31.90 31.14
N GLU A 644 4.44 33.11 30.65
CA GLU A 644 4.44 33.40 29.21
C GLU A 644 5.89 33.49 28.68
N TYR A 645 6.22 32.66 27.69
CA TYR A 645 7.53 32.69 27.03
C TYR A 645 7.46 33.22 25.59
N ASP A 646 6.30 33.11 24.94
CA ASP A 646 6.04 33.66 23.61
C ASP A 646 4.91 34.68 23.69
N ALA A 647 5.27 35.96 23.72
CA ALA A 647 4.33 37.07 23.77
C ALA A 647 3.58 37.32 22.45
N VAL A 648 4.02 36.72 21.33
CA VAL A 648 3.36 36.86 20.03
C VAL A 648 2.18 35.89 19.93
N ASN A 649 2.40 34.65 20.36
CA ASN A 649 1.41 33.59 20.29
C ASN A 649 0.71 33.30 21.63
N HIS A 650 1.11 33.99 22.71
CA HIS A 650 0.62 33.80 24.07
C HIS A 650 0.83 32.38 24.60
N LEU A 651 1.99 31.78 24.30
CA LEU A 651 2.33 30.43 24.76
C LEU A 651 2.93 30.48 26.17
N LEU A 652 2.48 29.54 27.01
CA LEU A 652 2.94 29.40 28.39
C LEU A 652 3.86 28.19 28.56
N GLY A 653 4.98 28.40 29.25
CA GLY A 653 6.08 27.46 29.38
C GLY A 653 7.30 28.11 30.04
N THR A 654 8.31 27.31 30.38
CA THR A 654 9.60 27.78 30.91
C THR A 654 10.78 27.21 30.13
N PRO A 655 10.80 27.26 28.78
CA PRO A 655 11.86 26.65 27.99
C PRO A 655 13.24 27.21 28.38
N GLY A 656 14.07 26.34 28.95
CA GLY A 656 15.42 26.61 29.44
C GLY A 656 15.51 27.34 30.77
N ALA A 657 14.37 27.65 31.39
CA ALA A 657 14.27 28.25 32.71
C ALA A 657 13.89 27.19 33.75
N ALA A 658 14.01 27.53 35.04
CA ALA A 658 13.58 26.63 36.09
C ALA A 658 12.05 26.44 36.03
N ASN A 659 11.61 25.19 36.07
CA ASN A 659 10.21 24.84 36.22
C ASN A 659 9.68 25.37 37.55
N ARG A 660 8.36 25.47 37.67
CA ARG A 660 7.72 25.76 38.96
C ARG A 660 7.65 24.52 39.86
N ASP A 661 7.41 24.79 41.13
CA ASP A 661 6.92 23.78 42.06
C ASP A 661 5.42 23.60 41.81
N CYS A 662 4.99 22.36 41.55
CA CYS A 662 3.58 22.01 41.34
C CYS A 662 2.83 21.76 42.66
N ASN A 663 3.52 21.75 43.80
CA ASN A 663 2.94 21.59 45.13
C ASN A 663 2.88 22.92 45.90
N VAL A 664 2.76 24.04 45.18
CA VAL A 664 2.45 25.33 45.80
C VAL A 664 0.95 25.40 45.99
N SER A 665 0.50 25.84 47.16
CA SER A 665 -0.89 26.28 47.33
C SER A 665 -1.04 27.65 46.68
N GLU A 666 -2.19 27.94 46.08
CA GLU A 666 -2.59 29.27 45.63
C GLU A 666 -2.33 30.31 46.75
N THR A 667 -1.42 31.25 46.48
CA THR A 667 -0.99 32.27 47.47
C THR A 667 -1.31 33.69 47.05
N ILE A 668 -1.73 33.92 45.80
CA ILE A 668 -2.15 35.22 45.29
C ILE A 668 -3.61 35.14 44.87
N CYS A 669 -4.48 35.15 45.87
CA CYS A 669 -5.92 34.93 45.71
C CYS A 669 -6.70 36.09 45.07
N ASN A 670 -6.05 37.01 44.37
CA ASN A 670 -6.68 38.24 43.87
C ASN A 670 -6.19 38.72 42.51
N ASN A 671 -5.56 37.84 41.73
CA ASN A 671 -4.98 38.20 40.44
C ASN A 671 -5.77 37.62 39.25
N ASN A 672 -6.86 36.88 39.50
CA ASN A 672 -7.65 36.19 38.50
C ASN A 672 -6.86 35.16 37.69
N LEU A 673 -5.79 34.61 38.28
CA LEU A 673 -4.99 33.53 37.72
C LEU A 673 -5.11 32.28 38.60
N ASP A 674 -4.87 31.14 37.97
CA ASP A 674 -4.70 29.84 38.61
C ASP A 674 -3.19 29.65 38.80
N ASP A 675 -2.64 30.20 39.88
CA ASP A 675 -1.20 30.23 40.14
C ASP A 675 -0.68 28.88 40.62
N ASP A 676 -1.55 28.04 41.19
CA ASP A 676 -1.22 26.66 41.51
C ASP A 676 -1.58 25.62 40.43
N GLY A 677 -2.25 26.03 39.36
CA GLY A 677 -2.50 25.23 38.17
C GLY A 677 -3.45 24.05 38.40
N ASP A 678 -4.25 24.07 39.47
CA ASP A 678 -5.19 23.00 39.82
C ASP A 678 -6.57 23.14 39.12
N GLY A 679 -6.75 24.20 38.35
CA GLY A 679 -7.95 24.53 37.61
C GLY A 679 -8.92 25.45 38.35
N GLN A 680 -8.59 25.86 39.58
CA GLN A 680 -9.35 26.82 40.38
C GLN A 680 -8.63 28.17 40.43
N VAL A 681 -9.38 29.27 40.55
CA VAL A 681 -8.84 30.64 40.44
C VAL A 681 -9.32 31.48 41.62
N ASP A 682 -8.39 32.17 42.28
CA ASP A 682 -8.68 33.07 43.42
C ASP A 682 -9.57 32.39 44.48
N CYS A 683 -10.65 33.05 44.95
CA CYS A 683 -11.59 32.48 45.93
C CYS A 683 -12.39 31.26 45.47
N ALA A 684 -12.31 30.85 44.19
CA ALA A 684 -12.84 29.55 43.79
C ALA A 684 -11.91 28.40 44.22
N ASP A 685 -10.66 28.70 44.55
CA ASP A 685 -9.71 27.73 45.06
C ASP A 685 -9.81 27.59 46.59
N THR A 686 -9.93 26.33 47.04
CA THR A 686 -9.87 25.96 48.46
C THR A 686 -8.59 26.38 49.19
N ASN A 687 -7.48 26.57 48.49
CA ASN A 687 -6.21 27.07 49.03
C ASN A 687 -6.29 28.56 49.40
N CYS A 688 -7.26 29.30 48.85
CA CYS A 688 -7.50 30.72 49.10
C CYS A 688 -8.42 31.04 50.26
N LEU A 689 -8.97 30.03 50.94
CA LEU A 689 -9.86 30.22 52.09
C LEU A 689 -9.22 31.12 53.16
N GLY A 690 -9.88 32.24 53.46
CA GLY A 690 -9.46 33.26 54.42
C GLY A 690 -8.50 34.33 53.86
N GLN A 691 -8.15 34.29 52.58
CA GLN A 691 -7.37 35.32 51.90
C GLN A 691 -8.27 36.38 51.25
N THR A 692 -7.70 37.52 50.88
CA THR A 692 -8.43 38.58 50.18
C THR A 692 -8.53 38.27 48.70
N GLY A 693 -9.76 38.24 48.17
CA GLY A 693 -10.13 37.99 46.78
C GLY A 693 -9.89 39.15 45.81
N SER A 694 -10.14 38.92 44.52
CA SER A 694 -9.93 39.90 43.44
C SER A 694 -10.89 41.09 43.47
N LEU A 695 -12.04 40.98 44.13
CA LEU A 695 -12.99 42.07 44.33
C LEU A 695 -12.80 42.76 45.69
N GLY A 696 -11.89 42.26 46.54
CA GLY A 696 -11.63 42.73 47.89
C GLY A 696 -12.43 42.00 48.98
N GLU A 697 -13.14 40.93 48.60
CA GLU A 697 -13.81 39.97 49.47
C GLU A 697 -12.81 39.16 50.31
N VAL A 698 -13.27 38.49 51.36
CA VAL A 698 -12.47 37.45 52.04
C VAL A 698 -13.04 36.11 51.60
N CYS A 699 -12.23 35.25 50.97
CA CYS A 699 -12.72 33.98 50.45
C CYS A 699 -13.19 33.06 51.60
N GLU A 700 -14.39 32.49 51.48
CA GLU A 700 -15.02 31.65 52.49
C GLU A 700 -15.55 30.34 51.89
N ALA A 701 -15.66 29.29 52.71
CA ALA A 701 -16.21 28.01 52.25
C ALA A 701 -17.75 27.97 52.32
N THR A 702 -18.31 28.88 53.11
CA THR A 702 -19.74 29.15 53.28
C THR A 702 -19.86 30.62 53.67
N GLU A 703 -20.77 31.35 53.07
CA GLU A 703 -20.95 32.78 53.33
C GLU A 703 -21.28 33.06 54.81
N THR A 704 -20.38 33.76 55.49
CA THR A 704 -20.55 34.24 56.87
C THR A 704 -20.35 35.75 57.01
N THR A 705 -19.81 36.43 56.01
CA THR A 705 -19.63 37.88 55.98
C THR A 705 -20.78 38.53 55.24
N CYS A 706 -21.94 38.52 55.90
CA CYS A 706 -23.23 38.81 55.28
C CYS A 706 -23.55 40.30 55.05
N ASP A 707 -22.57 41.21 55.10
CA ASP A 707 -22.80 42.65 55.02
C ASP A 707 -21.79 43.46 54.20
N ASP A 708 -20.90 42.81 53.48
CA ASP A 708 -19.82 43.44 52.72
C ASP A 708 -20.16 43.67 51.23
N GLY A 709 -21.28 43.12 50.76
CA GLY A 709 -21.73 43.27 49.37
C GLY A 709 -21.06 42.32 48.39
N PHE A 710 -20.35 41.31 48.89
CA PHE A 710 -19.64 40.31 48.10
C PHE A 710 -20.27 38.92 48.25
N ASP A 711 -19.84 38.02 47.36
CA ASP A 711 -20.19 36.59 47.32
C ASP A 711 -18.90 35.85 47.65
N ASN A 712 -18.70 35.64 48.94
CA ASN A 712 -17.44 35.22 49.54
C ASN A 712 -17.23 33.71 49.39
N ASP A 713 -18.28 32.92 49.15
CA ASP A 713 -18.22 31.48 48.84
C ASP A 713 -18.49 31.11 47.37
N ARG A 714 -18.81 32.10 46.54
CA ARG A 714 -19.01 32.01 45.08
C ARG A 714 -20.14 31.09 44.64
N ASP A 715 -21.17 30.92 45.47
CA ASP A 715 -22.36 30.15 45.11
C ASP A 715 -23.37 30.93 44.24
N GLY A 716 -23.10 32.22 44.02
CA GLY A 716 -23.89 33.14 43.22
C GLY A 716 -24.87 33.99 44.03
N GLN A 717 -24.84 33.91 45.37
CA GLN A 717 -25.71 34.65 46.26
C GLN A 717 -24.91 35.63 47.12
N LEU A 718 -25.45 36.84 47.30
CA LEU A 718 -24.77 37.94 47.98
C LEU A 718 -25.42 38.20 49.34
N ASP A 719 -24.63 38.35 50.40
CA ASP A 719 -25.07 38.80 51.73
C ASP A 719 -26.37 38.07 52.20
N CYS A 720 -27.39 38.83 52.63
CA CYS A 720 -28.69 38.31 53.07
C CYS A 720 -29.54 37.64 51.98
N ALA A 721 -29.10 37.61 50.72
CA ALA A 721 -29.70 36.75 49.71
C ALA A 721 -29.15 35.32 49.81
N ASP A 722 -27.99 35.13 50.45
CA ASP A 722 -27.38 33.84 50.70
C ASP A 722 -28.08 33.07 51.84
N PRO A 723 -28.44 31.78 51.65
CA PRO A 723 -29.04 30.93 52.67
C PRO A 723 -28.15 30.71 53.90
N ASN A 724 -26.82 30.67 53.74
CA ASN A 724 -25.83 30.52 54.81
C ASN A 724 -25.79 31.76 55.72
N CYS A 725 -26.21 32.92 55.20
CA CYS A 725 -26.38 34.16 55.96
C CYS A 725 -27.62 34.22 56.85
N ALA A 726 -28.50 33.21 56.82
CA ALA A 726 -29.74 33.23 57.58
C ALA A 726 -29.50 33.39 59.11
N GLY A 727 -29.96 34.51 59.67
CA GLY A 727 -29.81 34.84 61.09
C GLY A 727 -28.46 35.45 61.48
N LEU A 728 -27.51 35.58 60.55
CA LEU A 728 -26.29 36.37 60.72
C LEU A 728 -26.60 37.87 60.51
N MET A 729 -25.69 38.72 60.96
CA MET A 729 -25.85 40.17 60.88
C MET A 729 -25.55 40.65 59.46
N GLY A 730 -26.55 41.23 58.80
CA GLY A 730 -26.43 41.77 57.45
C GLY A 730 -26.34 43.30 57.38
N PRO A 731 -26.47 43.90 56.17
CA PRO A 731 -26.21 45.31 55.93
C PRO A 731 -27.02 46.22 56.85
N GLY A 732 -26.33 47.16 57.49
CA GLY A 732 -26.95 48.10 58.42
C GLY A 732 -27.19 47.54 59.83
N GLY A 733 -26.59 46.40 60.16
CA GLY A 733 -26.66 45.82 61.51
C GLY A 733 -28.01 45.16 61.81
N ILE A 734 -28.67 44.61 60.79
CA ILE A 734 -29.95 43.91 60.90
C ILE A 734 -29.71 42.45 60.53
N ALA A 735 -30.19 41.52 61.36
CA ALA A 735 -30.06 40.10 61.05
C ALA A 735 -30.80 39.73 59.75
N CYS A 736 -30.14 38.98 58.87
CA CYS A 736 -30.72 38.55 57.61
C CYS A 736 -31.99 37.71 57.83
N PRO A 737 -33.03 37.90 57.01
CA PRO A 737 -34.33 37.26 57.20
C PRO A 737 -34.25 35.75 56.99
N VAL A 738 -34.82 34.98 57.92
CA VAL A 738 -35.03 33.54 57.74
C VAL A 738 -36.28 33.33 56.87
N LEU A 739 -36.08 33.08 55.56
CA LEU A 739 -37.19 32.94 54.60
C LEU A 739 -37.84 31.54 54.68
N ASN A 740 -38.88 31.39 55.51
CA ASN A 740 -39.56 30.10 55.74
C ASN A 740 -40.93 29.94 55.01
N THR A 741 -41.22 30.70 53.94
CA THR A 741 -42.53 30.69 53.25
C THR A 741 -42.46 30.67 51.72
N VAL A 742 -43.47 30.10 51.05
CA VAL A 742 -43.67 30.04 49.59
C VAL A 742 -45.09 30.48 49.19
N ASP A 743 -45.26 31.26 48.11
CA ASP A 743 -46.59 31.64 47.57
C ASP A 743 -47.03 30.65 46.49
N LEU A 744 -48.18 30.00 46.68
CA LEU A 744 -48.74 29.01 45.75
C LEU A 744 -50.02 29.50 45.07
N THR A 745 -50.24 30.81 45.01
CA THR A 745 -51.40 31.39 44.35
C THR A 745 -51.46 31.02 42.87
N GLY A 746 -52.56 30.38 42.45
CA GLY A 746 -52.80 29.99 41.06
C GLY A 746 -52.38 28.55 40.72
N TYR A 747 -51.70 27.86 41.63
CA TYR A 747 -51.46 26.41 41.52
C TYR A 747 -52.77 25.65 41.74
N TYR A 748 -52.86 24.40 41.27
CA TYR A 748 -54.03 23.56 41.52
C TYR A 748 -53.68 22.09 41.75
N VAL A 749 -54.46 21.42 42.60
CA VAL A 749 -54.34 20.00 42.94
C VAL A 749 -55.43 19.22 42.25
N GLU A 750 -55.07 18.17 41.52
CA GLU A 750 -56.03 17.23 40.94
C GLU A 750 -56.01 15.90 41.68
N VAL A 751 -57.19 15.32 41.88
CA VAL A 751 -57.39 14.04 42.56
C VAL A 751 -57.92 13.02 41.57
N TYR A 752 -57.26 11.86 41.49
CA TYR A 752 -57.53 10.77 40.58
C TYR A 752 -57.98 9.52 41.34
N GLN A 753 -58.90 8.77 40.76
CA GLN A 753 -59.35 7.47 41.26
C GLN A 753 -59.24 6.42 40.18
N ASN A 754 -58.47 5.36 40.43
CA ASN A 754 -58.20 4.30 39.45
C ASN A 754 -57.80 4.89 38.07
N GLY A 755 -56.90 5.87 38.08
CA GLY A 755 -56.42 6.59 36.88
C GLY A 755 -57.37 7.63 36.24
N ALA A 756 -58.59 7.82 36.75
CA ALA A 756 -59.55 8.81 36.23
C ALA A 756 -59.62 10.06 37.10
N LEU A 757 -59.48 11.25 36.50
CA LEU A 757 -59.61 12.54 37.19
C LEU A 757 -61.02 12.69 37.80
N LYS A 758 -61.08 12.97 39.10
CA LYS A 758 -62.33 13.15 39.85
C LYS A 758 -62.57 14.60 40.24
N GLN A 759 -61.55 15.32 40.69
CA GLN A 759 -61.70 16.67 41.21
C GLN A 759 -60.43 17.49 41.04
N THR A 760 -60.59 18.81 40.87
CA THR A 760 -59.50 19.79 40.82
C THR A 760 -59.74 20.89 41.86
N TYR A 761 -58.69 21.33 42.55
CA TYR A 761 -58.73 22.36 43.60
C TYR A 761 -57.66 23.41 43.40
N THR A 762 -58.02 24.69 43.30
CA THR A 762 -57.05 25.78 43.16
C THR A 762 -56.55 26.27 44.52
N LEU A 763 -55.23 26.45 44.65
CA LEU A 763 -54.56 27.01 45.81
C LEU A 763 -54.44 28.54 45.69
N ASN A 764 -54.52 29.23 46.83
CA ASN A 764 -54.49 30.68 46.88
C ASN A 764 -53.86 31.14 48.20
N GLY A 765 -52.69 31.78 48.13
CA GLY A 765 -51.96 32.35 49.28
C GLY A 765 -50.57 31.76 49.55
N THR A 766 -49.97 32.25 50.64
CA THR A 766 -48.63 31.89 51.10
C THR A 766 -48.65 30.76 52.12
N TYR A 767 -47.77 29.77 51.95
CA TYR A 767 -47.65 28.54 52.73
C TYR A 767 -46.25 28.43 53.35
N GLN A 768 -46.13 27.81 54.51
CA GLN A 768 -44.82 27.61 55.17
C GLN A 768 -44.03 26.48 54.50
N LYS A 769 -42.73 26.67 54.27
CA LYS A 769 -41.81 25.63 53.81
C LYS A 769 -41.56 24.60 54.94
N GLY A 770 -41.35 23.34 54.57
CA GLY A 770 -41.19 22.22 55.51
C GLY A 770 -42.47 21.66 56.11
N LYS A 771 -43.64 21.84 55.46
CA LYS A 771 -45.00 21.58 56.00
C LYS A 771 -45.93 20.91 54.99
N TYR A 772 -47.05 20.33 55.44
CA TYR A 772 -47.99 19.58 54.60
C TYR A 772 -49.28 20.32 54.23
N ILE A 773 -49.74 20.17 52.99
CA ILE A 773 -51.11 20.47 52.53
C ILE A 773 -51.91 19.17 52.57
N VAL A 774 -53.12 19.19 53.15
CA VAL A 774 -53.99 18.01 53.29
C VAL A 774 -55.32 18.27 52.60
N VAL A 775 -55.75 17.35 51.72
CA VAL A 775 -57.05 17.37 51.04
C VAL A 775 -57.88 16.19 51.55
N ALA A 776 -59.09 16.41 52.06
CA ALA A 776 -59.87 15.36 52.72
C ALA A 776 -61.36 15.38 52.35
N ARG A 777 -62.00 14.20 52.33
CA ARG A 777 -63.42 14.04 51.96
C ARG A 777 -64.42 14.64 52.96
N GLN A 778 -64.04 14.73 54.24
CA GLN A 778 -64.87 15.20 55.35
C GLN A 778 -63.97 15.99 56.31
N ALA A 779 -64.58 16.78 57.20
CA ALA A 779 -63.84 17.46 58.26
C ALA A 779 -63.05 16.44 59.09
N VAL A 780 -61.73 16.62 59.12
CA VAL A 780 -60.82 15.75 59.86
C VAL A 780 -60.42 16.47 61.14
N ASP A 781 -60.46 15.78 62.28
CA ASP A 781 -59.82 16.28 63.50
C ASP A 781 -58.30 16.18 63.31
N VAL A 782 -57.70 17.30 62.90
CA VAL A 782 -56.26 17.41 62.57
C VAL A 782 -55.37 17.02 63.76
N ALA A 783 -55.82 17.23 65.00
CA ALA A 783 -55.03 16.90 66.19
C ALA A 783 -55.05 15.39 66.49
N ALA A 784 -56.22 14.75 66.36
CA ALA A 784 -56.33 13.30 66.48
C ALA A 784 -55.62 12.56 65.34
N TRP A 785 -55.65 13.15 64.14
CA TRP A 785 -54.99 12.64 62.94
C TRP A 785 -53.46 12.73 63.01
N ALA A 786 -52.91 13.88 63.40
CA ALA A 786 -51.45 14.09 63.53
C ALA A 786 -50.81 13.13 64.54
N ALA A 787 -51.54 12.76 65.59
CA ALA A 787 -51.12 11.83 66.62
C ALA A 787 -51.07 10.35 66.17
N ALA A 788 -51.65 10.01 65.02
CA ALA A 788 -51.69 8.65 64.49
C ALA A 788 -50.43 8.26 63.70
N PHE A 789 -49.58 9.23 63.36
CA PHE A 789 -48.27 8.97 62.73
C PHE A 789 -47.26 8.46 63.75
N THR A 790 -46.28 7.68 63.29
CA THR A 790 -45.15 7.23 64.10
C THR A 790 -43.83 7.63 63.44
N PRO A 791 -43.10 8.62 64.00
CA PRO A 791 -43.48 9.45 65.16
C PRO A 791 -44.66 10.39 64.85
N ALA A 792 -45.37 10.83 65.90
CA ALA A 792 -46.51 11.73 65.77
C ALA A 792 -46.09 13.08 65.20
N LEU A 793 -46.87 13.62 64.27
CA LEU A 793 -46.65 14.95 63.71
C LEU A 793 -46.90 16.02 64.78
N THR A 794 -46.04 17.02 64.84
CA THR A 794 -46.11 18.14 65.79
C THR A 794 -47.16 19.16 65.37
N ALA A 795 -47.68 19.96 66.33
CA ALA A 795 -48.64 21.04 66.06
C ALA A 795 -48.09 22.13 65.11
N VAL A 796 -46.79 22.15 64.86
CA VAL A 796 -46.11 23.06 63.93
C VAL A 796 -46.06 22.47 62.52
N GLU A 797 -46.17 21.14 62.34
CA GLU A 797 -46.17 20.45 61.03
C GLU A 797 -47.55 20.44 60.34
N THR A 798 -48.62 20.80 61.06
CA THR A 798 -50.01 20.75 60.62
C THR A 798 -50.62 22.11 60.26
N GLN A 799 -49.82 23.17 60.13
CA GLN A 799 -50.32 24.55 59.99
C GLN A 799 -50.81 24.95 58.58
N ASN A 800 -50.51 24.18 57.54
CA ASN A 800 -50.91 24.47 56.15
C ASN A 800 -52.18 23.72 55.69
N VAL A 801 -53.03 23.23 56.61
CA VAL A 801 -54.24 22.47 56.24
C VAL A 801 -55.22 23.36 55.49
N VAL A 802 -55.41 23.10 54.20
CA VAL A 802 -56.45 23.72 53.37
C VAL A 802 -57.61 22.74 53.24
N GLU A 803 -58.70 23.00 53.95
CA GLU A 803 -59.89 22.16 53.93
C GLU A 803 -60.63 22.30 52.60
N LEU A 804 -60.37 21.38 51.67
CA LEU A 804 -61.04 21.31 50.37
C LEU A 804 -62.02 20.14 50.39
N PHE A 805 -63.30 20.45 50.58
CA PHE A 805 -64.38 19.46 50.73
C PHE A 805 -64.92 19.01 49.36
N ASP A 806 -65.00 17.69 49.14
CA ASP A 806 -65.92 17.15 48.12
C ASP A 806 -67.34 17.12 48.71
N THR A 807 -68.09 18.21 48.51
CA THR A 807 -69.47 18.32 49.01
C THR A 807 -70.46 17.41 48.27
N ASN A 808 -70.06 16.78 47.16
CA ASN A 808 -70.92 15.98 46.29
C ASN A 808 -70.68 14.47 46.44
N ASN A 809 -69.72 14.05 47.27
CA ASN A 809 -69.39 12.65 47.57
C ASN A 809 -69.07 11.84 46.30
N THR A 810 -68.38 12.48 45.35
CA THR A 810 -68.07 11.96 44.01
C THR A 810 -66.86 11.02 43.96
N TRP A 811 -66.09 10.93 45.05
CA TRP A 811 -64.90 10.10 45.15
C TRP A 811 -64.86 9.26 46.45
N GLN A 812 -64.38 8.01 46.37
CA GLN A 812 -64.22 7.09 47.51
C GLN A 812 -62.92 6.28 47.43
N MET A 813 -61.89 6.59 48.24
CA MET A 813 -60.81 5.64 48.53
C MET A 813 -61.39 4.45 49.31
N ASN A 814 -61.55 3.29 48.68
CA ASN A 814 -61.67 2.00 49.39
C ASN A 814 -61.55 0.74 48.51
N ASP A 815 -61.05 0.81 47.28
CA ASP A 815 -60.70 -0.39 46.54
C ASP A 815 -59.19 -0.49 46.31
N THR A 816 -58.70 -1.71 46.14
CA THR A 816 -57.29 -2.10 46.06
C THR A 816 -56.62 -1.63 44.75
N GLY A 817 -56.84 -0.38 44.36
CA GLY A 817 -56.38 0.27 43.14
C GLY A 817 -55.68 1.61 43.40
N ASP A 818 -55.01 2.13 42.37
CA ASP A 818 -54.03 3.23 42.40
C ASP A 818 -54.68 4.64 42.45
N ASP A 819 -55.21 5.02 43.61
CA ASP A 819 -55.65 6.40 43.89
C ASP A 819 -54.45 7.35 44.07
N SER A 820 -54.50 8.55 43.49
CA SER A 820 -53.38 9.53 43.52
C SER A 820 -53.84 10.99 43.49
N ALA A 821 -52.98 11.92 43.91
CA ALA A 821 -53.18 13.35 43.66
C ALA A 821 -51.89 14.03 43.17
N VAL A 822 -52.06 15.05 42.33
CA VAL A 822 -50.97 15.74 41.64
C VAL A 822 -51.14 17.25 41.76
N LEU A 823 -50.06 17.96 42.09
CA LEU A 823 -50.01 19.43 42.14
C LEU A 823 -49.48 19.99 40.81
N TYR A 824 -50.22 20.91 40.21
CA TYR A 824 -49.89 21.56 38.94
C TYR A 824 -49.63 23.05 39.13
N ASN A 825 -48.72 23.57 38.31
CA ASN A 825 -48.52 25.00 38.14
C ASN A 825 -49.55 25.58 37.13
N PRO A 826 -49.66 26.92 37.02
CA PRO A 826 -50.62 27.60 36.13
C PRO A 826 -50.42 27.40 34.62
N SER A 827 -49.33 26.76 34.19
CA SER A 827 -48.89 26.69 32.78
C SER A 827 -49.08 25.30 32.12
N ALA A 828 -49.71 24.35 32.82
CA ALA A 828 -50.17 23.03 32.37
C ALA A 828 -49.16 22.17 31.55
N VAL A 829 -48.52 21.21 32.24
CA VAL A 829 -47.69 20.13 31.66
C VAL A 829 -48.58 18.97 31.17
N GLU A 830 -48.26 18.36 30.03
CA GLU A 830 -49.04 17.26 29.42
C GLU A 830 -48.57 15.87 29.91
N ILE A 831 -49.51 14.95 30.19
CA ILE A 831 -49.25 13.61 30.79
C ILE A 831 -49.60 12.50 29.80
N ASP A 832 -48.71 11.51 29.65
CA ASP A 832 -48.98 10.29 28.87
C ASP A 832 -49.86 9.31 29.65
N ARG A 833 -51.07 9.05 29.16
CA ARG A 833 -52.06 8.17 29.80
C ARG A 833 -52.06 6.73 29.25
N ALA A 834 -51.30 6.44 28.20
CA ALA A 834 -51.40 5.15 27.49
C ALA A 834 -50.53 4.04 28.09
N ALA A 835 -49.53 4.39 28.91
CA ALA A 835 -48.54 3.43 29.39
C ALA A 835 -48.76 2.89 30.81
N ASN A 836 -49.59 3.52 31.67
CA ASN A 836 -49.61 3.34 33.14
C ASN A 836 -49.56 1.86 33.62
N PRO A 837 -48.37 1.29 33.91
CA PRO A 837 -48.22 -0.06 34.43
C PRO A 837 -47.82 0.07 35.90
N ALA A 838 -48.79 0.14 36.81
CA ALA A 838 -48.60 0.22 38.26
C ALA A 838 -47.47 1.16 38.74
N ASN A 839 -47.86 2.34 39.24
CA ASN A 839 -47.01 3.22 40.05
C ASN A 839 -45.96 4.07 39.30
N LYS A 840 -46.20 4.49 38.05
CA LYS A 840 -45.35 5.49 37.36
C LYS A 840 -46.16 6.48 36.53
N ILE A 841 -45.90 7.78 36.71
CA ILE A 841 -46.42 8.86 35.87
C ILE A 841 -45.26 9.43 35.05
N ARG A 842 -45.46 9.58 33.73
CA ARG A 842 -44.52 10.26 32.83
C ARG A 842 -45.03 11.66 32.48
N THR A 843 -44.17 12.66 32.58
CA THR A 843 -44.48 14.05 32.23
C THR A 843 -43.72 14.48 30.99
N ARG A 844 -44.38 15.18 30.06
CA ARG A 844 -43.73 15.73 28.87
C ARG A 844 -43.29 17.16 29.14
N GLN A 845 -41.99 17.41 29.03
CA GLN A 845 -41.43 18.76 29.18
C GLN A 845 -41.80 19.65 27.97
N ALA A 846 -41.61 20.96 28.12
CA ALA A 846 -41.88 21.95 27.07
C ALA A 846 -41.00 21.75 25.82
N ASP A 847 -39.83 21.13 25.97
CA ASP A 847 -38.91 20.75 24.89
C ASP A 847 -39.33 19.44 24.16
N GLY A 848 -40.39 18.79 24.65
CA GLY A 848 -40.96 17.58 24.07
C GLY A 848 -40.42 16.26 24.63
N THR A 849 -39.47 16.29 25.57
CA THR A 849 -38.89 15.11 26.22
C THR A 849 -39.79 14.53 27.32
N TRP A 850 -39.66 13.24 27.62
CA TRP A 850 -40.47 12.54 28.62
C TRP A 850 -39.63 12.15 29.83
N VAL A 851 -40.10 12.48 31.04
CA VAL A 851 -39.42 12.14 32.29
C VAL A 851 -40.33 11.30 33.20
N ASP A 852 -39.76 10.26 33.78
CA ASP A 852 -40.42 9.33 34.69
C ASP A 852 -40.38 9.87 36.13
N GLY A 853 -41.54 10.02 36.77
CA GLY A 853 -41.62 10.23 38.23
C GLY A 853 -41.60 8.89 38.97
N THR A 854 -40.88 8.83 40.10
CA THR A 854 -40.90 7.67 41.00
C THR A 854 -41.91 7.88 42.13
N THR A 855 -42.65 6.81 42.48
CA THR A 855 -43.44 6.76 43.72
C THR A 855 -42.71 5.88 44.73
N THR A 856 -42.75 6.24 46.01
CA THR A 856 -42.17 5.44 47.11
C THR A 856 -43.25 5.02 48.09
N ASP A 857 -43.18 3.76 48.54
CA ASP A 857 -43.98 3.23 49.64
C ASP A 857 -43.39 3.67 50.98
N GLY A 858 -44.23 4.23 51.84
CA GLY A 858 -43.97 4.35 53.28
C GLY A 858 -42.94 5.41 53.67
N ALA A 859 -43.34 6.30 54.58
CA ALA A 859 -42.52 7.35 55.14
C ALA A 859 -41.21 6.80 55.76
N GLN A 860 -40.07 6.89 55.04
CA GLN A 860 -38.74 7.04 55.66
C GLN A 860 -37.74 7.91 54.88
N ASN A 861 -37.88 8.20 53.58
CA ASN A 861 -36.94 9.09 52.89
C ASN A 861 -37.66 10.00 51.87
N ALA A 862 -37.60 11.32 52.07
CA ALA A 862 -37.81 12.27 50.98
C ALA A 862 -36.59 12.19 50.03
N PRO A 863 -36.74 12.23 48.70
CA PRO A 863 -35.60 12.17 47.79
C PRO A 863 -34.76 13.46 47.87
N GLU A 864 -33.46 13.32 47.61
CA GLU A 864 -32.53 14.44 47.43
C GLU A 864 -32.91 15.29 46.20
N ALA A 865 -32.57 16.58 46.27
CA ALA A 865 -32.81 17.54 45.20
C ALA A 865 -32.13 17.08 43.89
N ILE A 866 -32.88 17.10 42.78
CA ILE A 866 -32.32 16.83 41.47
C ILE A 866 -31.63 18.11 40.98
N THR A 867 -30.32 18.05 40.76
CA THR A 867 -29.50 19.17 40.31
C THR A 867 -29.94 19.62 38.90
N GLY A 868 -30.24 20.92 38.73
CA GLY A 868 -30.50 21.55 37.42
C GLY A 868 -31.92 22.05 37.09
N TYR A 869 -32.85 22.20 38.05
CA TYR A 869 -34.25 22.54 37.78
C TYR A 869 -34.69 23.90 38.35
N THR A 870 -35.50 24.67 37.62
CA THR A 870 -36.03 25.99 38.04
C THR A 870 -37.55 26.03 38.33
N HIS A 871 -38.30 24.93 38.19
CA HIS A 871 -39.74 24.89 38.53
C HIS A 871 -40.20 23.51 39.05
N PRO A 872 -41.04 23.42 40.11
CA PRO A 872 -41.45 22.14 40.69
C PRO A 872 -42.80 21.58 40.17
N VAL A 873 -42.81 20.31 39.78
CA VAL A 873 -44.01 19.44 39.74
C VAL A 873 -43.72 18.23 40.64
N TYR A 874 -44.59 17.95 41.62
CA TYR A 874 -44.40 16.85 42.57
C TYR A 874 -45.61 15.88 42.51
N CYS A 875 -45.34 14.57 42.40
CA CYS A 875 -46.33 13.50 42.45
C CYS A 875 -46.12 12.65 43.71
N PHE A 876 -47.20 12.26 44.41
CA PHE A 876 -47.13 11.34 45.55
C PHE A 876 -48.14 10.20 45.41
N GLN A 877 -47.75 8.99 45.81
CA GLN A 877 -48.65 7.84 46.00
C GLN A 877 -48.96 7.65 47.50
N ILE A 878 -50.18 7.24 47.81
CA ILE A 878 -50.64 6.98 49.17
C ILE A 878 -50.25 5.55 49.57
N ALA A 879 -49.57 5.39 50.71
CA ALA A 879 -49.33 4.08 51.29
C ALA A 879 -50.59 3.55 51.99
N GLU A 880 -51.05 2.34 51.66
CA GLU A 880 -51.83 1.54 52.61
C GLU A 880 -50.90 1.08 53.73
N ALA A 881 -51.21 1.43 54.97
CA ALA A 881 -50.38 1.07 56.12
C ALA A 881 -50.32 -0.45 56.30
N ALA A 882 -49.14 -1.03 56.06
CA ALA A 882 -48.86 -2.42 56.39
C ALA A 882 -48.75 -2.62 57.91
N SER A 883 -49.87 -3.05 58.50
CA SER A 883 -50.02 -3.84 59.73
C SER A 883 -50.21 -3.14 61.10
N THR A 884 -51.35 -3.51 61.71
CA THR A 884 -51.80 -3.50 63.13
C THR A 884 -52.68 -2.37 63.66
N ILE A 885 -53.01 -1.34 62.88
CA ILE A 885 -54.12 -0.44 63.23
C ILE A 885 -55.26 -0.68 62.24
N ASP A 886 -56.38 -1.18 62.76
CA ASP A 886 -57.64 -1.26 62.02
C ASP A 886 -58.16 0.16 61.76
N LEU A 887 -57.77 0.74 60.61
CA LEU A 887 -58.23 2.06 60.18
C LEU A 887 -59.67 2.05 59.67
N THR A 888 -60.39 0.93 59.73
CA THR A 888 -61.84 0.91 59.47
C THR A 888 -62.64 1.73 60.49
N ALA A 889 -62.02 2.12 61.60
CA ALA A 889 -62.62 2.97 62.62
C ALA A 889 -62.70 4.46 62.26
N TRP A 890 -62.04 4.92 61.18
CA TRP A 890 -62.03 6.35 60.81
C TRP A 890 -62.57 6.59 59.41
N ALA A 891 -63.72 7.26 59.36
CA ALA A 891 -64.39 7.60 58.12
C ALA A 891 -63.77 8.84 57.44
N GLY A 892 -62.51 8.80 57.00
CA GLY A 892 -61.90 9.91 56.24
C GLY A 892 -60.90 9.46 55.18
N ASN A 893 -61.25 9.62 53.90
CA ASN A 893 -60.33 9.52 52.76
C ASN A 893 -59.60 10.86 52.57
N TYR A 894 -58.27 10.87 52.53
CA TYR A 894 -57.47 12.10 52.40
C TYR A 894 -56.17 11.88 51.62
N VAL A 895 -55.61 12.97 51.06
CA VAL A 895 -54.34 13.03 50.33
C VAL A 895 -53.44 14.12 50.90
N MET A 896 -52.12 13.91 50.91
CA MET A 896 -51.13 14.83 51.49
C MET A 896 -50.07 15.26 50.46
N LEU A 897 -49.64 16.52 50.54
CA LEU A 897 -48.56 17.09 49.74
C LEU A 897 -47.57 17.79 50.69
N TYR A 898 -46.28 17.44 50.64
CA TYR A 898 -45.25 18.11 51.45
C TYR A 898 -44.60 19.27 50.69
N ILE A 899 -44.45 20.43 51.33
CA ILE A 899 -43.68 21.56 50.83
C ILE A 899 -42.26 21.45 51.39
N PRO A 900 -41.23 21.18 50.58
CA PRO A 900 -39.86 21.07 51.06
C PRO A 900 -39.30 22.41 51.56
N ASN A 901 -38.18 22.36 52.28
CA ASN A 901 -37.50 23.54 52.80
C ASN A 901 -36.78 24.37 51.71
N ASN A 902 -36.41 23.72 50.61
CA ASN A 902 -35.66 24.33 49.50
C ASN A 902 -36.61 24.72 48.39
#